data_AF-A0A926CAI1-F1
#
_entry.id   AF-A0A926CAI1-F1
#
_cell.length_a   1.000
_cell.length_b   1.000
_cell.length_c   1.000
_cell.angle_alpha   90.00
_cell.angle_beta   90.00
_cell.angle_gamma   90.00
#
_symmetry.space_group_name_H-M   'P 1'
#
loop_
_entity.id
_entity.type
_entity.pdbx_description
1 polymer ?
#
loop_
_entity_poly.entity_id
_entity_poly.type
_entity_poly.pdbx_seq_one_letter_code
_entity_poly.pdbx_strand_id
1 'polypeptide(L)'
;AAVGPTATPVPPTPTATSVPPTATPTPTSAPGGSIALGNPGFETGDETGWLSGGSAHGVGTTNPHSGSYAGYNNGGWNSVFQTVSGLQPNTTYTLTAWGRLGAASAGNNSAFYVANYGGAELRTAISGTSYQQYSISFTTGANTTSAEIGHREINGSATVTYYDDFALNGGSSTPPTATATPTATAQPSGQNVTRLRFFPRAGLASRMVGGRFSGSNVSPTSNFVTLASISSTPTDGQWNEITLSNSTTYRYIKYEAPPQSYGNLAEVEFYSGSSKLNGNGFGTAGSWNNGGNTFDKALDGNTASFFDAASGDDQYVGLDLGAAAQAAAPGFSPAPGTYSSAQTVTISSATSGASIRYTTNGSAPTCSTGTAGTSATVSATTTILAIACKSGLAASTVSAATYTIGSAPTPQPGGVSRVYHIGNSLTDTINYSAMRSLVQSKGNTYDFGRHMIPGAPLDWIWDHPDSGFQEAPYGYYPNALPNYTWDAVTLQPFDRGLEDDTTAAKKFIDLARQRTANSNTQFYIFSHWMRKNSDGTLDYDAAWLRQYTGGYDGTNETKDYYQDLVANLRSQTGFLAKPVLMVPVGDVLYELNQRMKRGELPGYSNVTQLYADGIHLNNVGQLATAATFYATVYKANPAGASYASYDIVGGSADRDITDALAAAIYDAVWDVVSVHPYAGVQ
;
A
#
# COMPACT_ATOMS: atom_id res chain seq x y z
N ALA A 1 90.13 -46.26 25.77
CA ALA A 1 90.96 -45.10 26.16
C ALA A 1 90.21 -43.83 25.76
N ALA A 2 89.68 -43.10 26.74
CA ALA A 2 90.00 -41.68 27.04
C ALA A 2 89.42 -40.68 25.99
N VAL A 3 88.20 -40.15 26.16
CA VAL A 3 87.73 -39.01 26.99
C VAL A 3 87.93 -37.62 26.34
N GLY A 4 86.81 -37.04 25.87
CA GLY A 4 86.34 -35.64 26.04
C GLY A 4 86.96 -34.49 25.21
N PRO A 5 86.30 -33.31 25.13
CA PRO A 5 84.88 -33.02 25.00
C PRO A 5 84.54 -32.46 23.60
N THR A 6 83.32 -32.67 23.13
CA THR A 6 82.82 -32.14 21.85
C THR A 6 82.16 -30.78 22.01
N ALA A 7 82.65 -29.76 21.28
CA ALA A 7 81.98 -28.47 21.10
C ALA A 7 82.27 -27.83 19.72
N THR A 8 81.18 -27.61 18.98
CA THR A 8 80.86 -26.58 17.94
C THR A 8 81.73 -26.39 16.69
N PRO A 9 81.05 -26.32 15.53
CA PRO A 9 80.91 -25.03 14.82
C PRO A 9 79.47 -24.72 14.33
N VAL A 10 79.12 -23.43 14.23
CA VAL A 10 77.79 -22.91 13.81
C VAL A 10 77.80 -22.46 12.33
N PRO A 11 76.78 -22.81 11.54
CA PRO A 11 76.33 -22.03 10.37
C PRO A 11 74.80 -21.71 10.38
N PRO A 12 74.31 -20.79 9.50
CA PRO A 12 73.21 -19.86 9.79
C PRO A 12 71.76 -20.32 9.48
N THR A 13 70.82 -19.60 10.10
CA THR A 13 69.38 -19.82 10.32
C THR A 13 68.46 -19.84 9.07
N PRO A 14 67.51 -20.79 9.00
CA PRO A 14 66.21 -20.62 8.34
C PRO A 14 65.05 -20.65 9.35
N THR A 15 64.18 -19.63 9.24
CA THR A 15 63.02 -19.36 10.11
C THR A 15 62.03 -20.52 10.15
N ALA A 16 61.55 -20.84 11.34
CA ALA A 16 60.71 -21.98 11.66
C ALA A 16 59.34 -21.96 10.94
N THR A 17 59.06 -23.03 10.20
CA THR A 17 57.72 -23.45 9.80
C THR A 17 57.06 -24.16 11.00
N SER A 18 55.97 -23.58 11.52
CA SER A 18 55.18 -24.18 12.59
C SER A 18 54.30 -25.32 12.07
N VAL A 19 54.37 -26.43 12.80
CA VAL A 19 53.51 -27.63 12.77
C VAL A 19 52.02 -27.30 12.64
N PRO A 20 51.23 -28.04 11.84
CA PRO A 20 49.78 -27.86 11.75
C PRO A 20 49.07 -28.54 12.93
N PRO A 21 48.29 -27.81 13.75
CA PRO A 21 47.36 -28.43 14.68
C PRO A 21 46.00 -28.64 14.02
N THR A 22 45.62 -29.91 13.92
CA THR A 22 44.27 -30.48 14.08
C THR A 22 43.11 -29.85 13.29
N ALA A 23 42.56 -30.64 12.37
CA ALA A 23 41.31 -30.34 11.67
C ALA A 23 40.17 -30.06 12.67
N THR A 24 39.76 -28.80 12.75
CA THR A 24 38.48 -28.37 13.31
C THR A 24 37.38 -28.75 12.31
N PRO A 25 36.24 -29.31 12.75
CA PRO A 25 35.23 -29.89 11.87
C PRO A 25 34.73 -28.85 10.86
N THR A 26 34.62 -29.31 9.61
CA THR A 26 33.88 -28.64 8.54
C THR A 26 32.54 -28.17 9.10
N PRO A 27 32.15 -26.88 8.95
CA PRO A 27 30.79 -26.49 9.23
C PRO A 27 29.91 -27.27 8.25
N THR A 28 29.23 -28.28 8.81
CA THR A 28 28.15 -29.01 8.16
C THR A 28 27.22 -27.99 7.53
N SER A 29 26.99 -28.13 6.23
CA SER A 29 26.00 -27.35 5.48
C SER A 29 24.69 -27.28 6.27
N ALA A 30 24.29 -26.07 6.67
CA ALA A 30 23.01 -25.86 7.33
C ALA A 30 21.87 -26.20 6.34
N PRO A 31 20.87 -27.00 6.74
CA PRO A 31 19.76 -27.37 5.87
C PRO A 31 18.73 -26.25 5.84
N GLY A 32 18.96 -25.27 4.96
CA GLY A 32 17.96 -24.28 4.54
C GLY A 32 18.11 -24.11 3.04
N GLY A 33 17.02 -24.26 2.28
CA GLY A 33 17.09 -24.18 0.82
C GLY A 33 17.65 -22.84 0.36
N SER A 34 18.49 -22.86 -0.67
CA SER A 34 18.90 -21.62 -1.36
C SER A 34 17.70 -21.06 -2.12
N ILE A 35 17.42 -19.77 -1.95
CA ILE A 35 16.41 -19.05 -2.71
C ILE A 35 17.06 -18.56 -4.01
N ALA A 36 16.47 -18.92 -5.15
CA ALA A 36 17.01 -18.57 -6.46
C ALA A 36 16.96 -17.06 -6.69
N LEU A 37 18.11 -16.48 -7.06
CA LEU A 37 18.25 -15.09 -7.48
C LEU A 37 18.43 -15.03 -9.00
N GLY A 38 17.98 -13.94 -9.62
CA GLY A 38 18.25 -13.67 -11.02
C GLY A 38 19.69 -13.22 -11.17
N ASN A 39 20.46 -13.88 -12.04
CA ASN A 39 21.83 -13.48 -12.40
C ASN A 39 22.73 -13.06 -11.21
N PRO A 40 22.89 -13.89 -10.17
CA PRO A 40 23.53 -13.49 -8.91
C PRO A 40 25.01 -13.10 -9.02
N GLY A 41 25.71 -13.57 -10.06
CA GLY A 41 27.11 -13.24 -10.35
C GLY A 41 27.28 -12.38 -11.62
N PHE A 42 26.21 -11.80 -12.17
CA PHE A 42 26.27 -10.95 -13.37
C PHE A 42 26.84 -11.60 -14.64
N GLU A 43 26.85 -12.93 -14.70
CA GLU A 43 27.46 -13.73 -15.77
C GLU A 43 26.77 -13.63 -17.13
N THR A 44 25.59 -12.97 -17.22
CA THR A 44 24.97 -12.60 -18.50
C THR A 44 25.72 -11.47 -19.20
N GLY A 45 26.67 -10.81 -18.54
CA GLY A 45 27.41 -9.66 -19.05
C GLY A 45 26.64 -8.34 -18.97
N ASP A 46 25.48 -8.36 -18.33
CA ASP A 46 24.61 -7.22 -18.09
C ASP A 46 23.87 -7.36 -16.75
N GLU A 47 23.08 -6.37 -16.38
CA GLU A 47 22.30 -6.34 -15.13
C GLU A 47 20.96 -7.08 -15.26
N THR A 48 20.78 -7.97 -16.25
CA THR A 48 19.52 -8.71 -16.43
C THR A 48 19.13 -9.43 -15.13
N GLY A 49 17.90 -9.20 -14.66
CA GLY A 49 17.40 -9.72 -13.39
C GLY A 49 17.60 -8.78 -12.18
N TRP A 50 18.32 -7.68 -12.38
CA TRP A 50 18.54 -6.62 -11.39
C TRP A 50 18.00 -5.28 -11.90
N LEU A 51 17.44 -4.50 -10.99
CA LEU A 51 17.06 -3.10 -11.21
C LEU A 51 18.22 -2.23 -10.79
N SER A 52 18.56 -1.23 -11.59
CA SER A 52 19.67 -0.33 -11.31
C SER A 52 19.27 1.14 -11.45
N GLY A 53 19.99 2.01 -10.74
CA GLY A 53 19.76 3.45 -10.73
C GLY A 53 21.07 4.20 -10.54
N GLY A 54 21.21 5.30 -11.27
CA GLY A 54 22.44 6.09 -11.34
C GLY A 54 22.99 6.14 -12.77
N SER A 55 24.14 6.79 -12.96
CA SER A 55 24.78 6.93 -14.27
C SER A 55 26.21 6.39 -14.33
N ALA A 56 26.73 5.88 -13.20
CA ALA A 56 28.11 5.43 -13.06
C ALA A 56 28.18 4.05 -12.39
N HIS A 57 27.43 3.09 -12.91
CA HIS A 57 27.49 1.66 -12.57
C HIS A 57 27.46 0.79 -13.83
N GLY A 58 27.69 -0.50 -13.68
CA GLY A 58 27.48 -1.48 -14.73
C GLY A 58 28.04 -2.85 -14.39
N VAL A 59 28.04 -3.73 -15.40
CA VAL A 59 28.68 -5.05 -15.34
C VAL A 59 29.92 -5.03 -16.21
N GLY A 60 31.02 -5.61 -15.73
CA GLY A 60 32.29 -5.59 -16.43
C GLY A 60 33.14 -6.82 -16.15
N THR A 61 34.13 -7.04 -17.00
CA THR A 61 35.08 -8.17 -16.91
C THR A 61 36.29 -7.86 -16.04
N THR A 62 36.30 -6.70 -15.38
CA THR A 62 37.43 -6.23 -14.58
C THR A 62 37.23 -6.57 -13.12
N ASN A 63 38.11 -7.40 -12.56
CA ASN A 63 38.07 -7.91 -11.19
C ASN A 63 36.78 -8.68 -10.83
N PRO A 64 36.34 -9.71 -11.59
CA PRO A 64 35.30 -10.60 -11.10
C PRO A 64 35.76 -11.38 -9.85
N HIS A 65 34.85 -11.70 -8.93
CA HIS A 65 35.15 -12.59 -7.81
C HIS A 65 35.12 -14.05 -8.29
N SER A 66 34.09 -14.40 -9.06
CA SER A 66 33.97 -15.68 -9.75
C SER A 66 33.47 -15.45 -11.19
N GLY A 67 33.54 -16.47 -12.05
CA GLY A 67 33.08 -16.32 -13.43
C GLY A 67 33.87 -15.30 -14.26
N SER A 68 33.19 -14.66 -15.21
CA SER A 68 33.77 -13.71 -16.18
C SER A 68 33.37 -12.26 -15.93
N TYR A 69 32.34 -12.01 -15.13
CA TYR A 69 31.75 -10.69 -14.94
C TYR A 69 31.55 -10.38 -13.46
N ALA A 70 31.53 -9.09 -13.12
CA ALA A 70 31.06 -8.61 -11.84
C ALA A 70 30.38 -7.25 -12.02
N GLY A 71 29.47 -6.94 -11.10
CA GLY A 71 28.90 -5.61 -10.99
C GLY A 71 29.93 -4.64 -10.41
N TYR A 72 29.90 -3.39 -10.87
CA TYR A 72 30.73 -2.33 -10.34
C TYR A 72 29.97 -1.01 -10.26
N ASN A 73 30.35 -0.19 -9.27
CA ASN A 73 29.95 1.21 -9.15
C ASN A 73 31.20 2.08 -9.19
N ASN A 74 31.19 3.14 -9.99
CA ASN A 74 32.31 4.07 -10.20
C ASN A 74 31.98 5.49 -9.71
N GLY A 75 31.57 5.59 -8.45
CA GLY A 75 31.24 6.85 -7.77
C GLY A 75 29.87 7.43 -8.10
N GLY A 76 29.40 8.41 -7.32
CA GLY A 76 28.04 8.96 -7.41
C GLY A 76 26.99 8.15 -6.61
N TRP A 77 25.70 8.46 -6.82
CA TRP A 77 24.57 7.84 -6.12
C TRP A 77 24.02 6.68 -6.95
N ASN A 78 24.65 5.51 -6.86
CA ASN A 78 24.24 4.32 -7.61
C ASN A 78 23.66 3.24 -6.71
N SER A 79 22.75 2.44 -7.25
CA SER A 79 22.20 1.24 -6.61
C SER A 79 21.88 0.16 -7.63
N VAL A 80 22.03 -1.09 -7.24
CA VAL A 80 21.53 -2.25 -7.98
C VAL A 80 20.83 -3.20 -7.01
N PHE A 81 19.63 -3.66 -7.34
CA PHE A 81 18.82 -4.48 -6.44
C PHE A 81 17.84 -5.40 -7.16
N GLN A 82 17.43 -6.47 -6.49
CA GLN A 82 16.36 -7.35 -6.93
C GLN A 82 15.34 -7.48 -5.81
N THR A 83 14.05 -7.47 -6.16
CA THR A 83 12.98 -7.88 -5.25
C THR A 83 12.86 -9.41 -5.28
N VAL A 84 13.10 -10.05 -4.15
CA VAL A 84 12.90 -11.48 -3.96
C VAL A 84 11.50 -11.69 -3.38
N SER A 85 10.67 -12.47 -4.07
CA SER A 85 9.30 -12.80 -3.66
C SER A 85 9.18 -14.27 -3.21
N GLY A 86 8.11 -14.60 -2.49
CA GLY A 86 7.86 -15.97 -1.99
C GLY A 86 8.58 -16.31 -0.68
N LEU A 87 9.10 -15.31 0.04
CA LEU A 87 9.63 -15.50 1.39
C LEU A 87 8.49 -15.83 2.36
N GLN A 88 8.81 -16.58 3.42
CA GLN A 88 7.85 -16.89 4.48
C GLN A 88 7.85 -15.77 5.52
N PRO A 89 6.69 -15.35 6.07
CA PRO A 89 6.64 -14.37 7.15
C PRO A 89 7.34 -14.88 8.43
N ASN A 90 7.83 -13.97 9.27
CA ASN A 90 8.55 -14.28 10.52
C ASN A 90 9.70 -15.28 10.35
N THR A 91 10.33 -15.32 9.18
CA THR A 91 11.35 -16.31 8.84
C THR A 91 12.67 -15.62 8.61
N THR A 92 13.71 -16.16 9.23
CA THR A 92 15.07 -15.63 9.10
C THR A 92 15.70 -16.13 7.80
N TYR A 93 16.24 -15.18 7.05
CA TYR A 93 17.04 -15.40 5.87
C TYR A 93 18.39 -14.71 6.04
N THR A 94 19.38 -15.21 5.33
CA THR A 94 20.72 -14.65 5.30
C THR A 94 21.08 -14.33 3.85
N LEU A 95 21.21 -13.03 3.57
CA LEU A 95 21.84 -12.55 2.34
C LEU A 95 23.35 -12.65 2.50
N THR A 96 24.04 -13.15 1.49
CA THR A 96 25.49 -13.05 1.33
C THR A 96 25.85 -12.51 -0.04
N ALA A 97 26.90 -11.71 -0.12
CA ALA A 97 27.47 -11.23 -1.38
C ALA A 97 28.97 -10.96 -1.20
N TRP A 98 29.74 -11.04 -2.28
CA TRP A 98 31.17 -10.75 -2.28
C TRP A 98 31.40 -9.33 -2.76
N GLY A 99 32.18 -8.54 -2.01
CA GLY A 99 32.45 -7.15 -2.35
C GLY A 99 33.90 -6.76 -2.10
N ARG A 100 34.39 -5.77 -2.87
CA ARG A 100 35.67 -5.09 -2.64
C ARG A 100 35.68 -3.65 -3.11
N LEU A 101 36.55 -2.85 -2.51
CA LEU A 101 36.90 -1.52 -2.98
C LEU A 101 38.06 -1.58 -3.97
N GLY A 102 38.00 -0.72 -4.99
CA GLY A 102 39.07 -0.53 -5.97
C GLY A 102 40.33 0.09 -5.36
N ALA A 103 40.16 0.96 -4.37
CA ALA A 103 41.25 1.51 -3.55
C ALA A 103 40.77 1.80 -2.11
N ALA A 104 41.71 1.87 -1.16
CA ALA A 104 41.40 2.28 0.21
C ALA A 104 40.97 3.75 0.21
N SER A 105 39.83 4.06 0.83
CA SER A 105 39.27 5.42 0.87
C SER A 105 38.66 5.71 2.25
N ALA A 106 38.96 6.88 2.81
CA ALA A 106 38.34 7.35 4.06
C ALA A 106 36.97 7.95 3.72
N GLY A 107 35.90 7.40 4.32
CA GLY A 107 34.54 7.89 4.12
C GLY A 107 33.75 7.21 2.99
N ASN A 108 34.22 6.08 2.45
CA ASN A 108 33.42 5.29 1.52
C ASN A 108 32.18 4.71 2.22
N ASN A 109 31.01 4.85 1.61
CA ASN A 109 29.73 4.40 2.16
C ASN A 109 28.99 3.47 1.19
N SER A 110 29.75 2.59 0.53
CA SER A 110 29.28 1.53 -0.36
C SER A 110 28.85 0.32 0.46
N ALA A 111 27.63 -0.18 0.28
CA ALA A 111 27.07 -1.21 1.16
C ALA A 111 26.15 -2.19 0.44
N PHE A 112 26.18 -3.45 0.90
CA PHE A 112 25.05 -4.35 0.67
C PHE A 112 23.91 -4.00 1.60
N TYR A 113 22.68 -4.25 1.17
CA TYR A 113 21.51 -3.96 1.98
C TYR A 113 20.39 -5.00 1.81
N VAL A 114 19.53 -5.04 2.83
CA VAL A 114 18.20 -5.68 2.77
C VAL A 114 17.17 -4.65 3.23
N ALA A 115 16.15 -4.41 2.40
CA ALA A 115 15.05 -3.50 2.67
C ALA A 115 13.70 -4.16 2.38
N ASN A 116 12.62 -3.49 2.76
CA ASN A 116 11.23 -3.90 2.45
C ASN A 116 10.86 -5.31 2.91
N TYR A 117 11.61 -5.87 3.86
CA TYR A 117 11.35 -7.20 4.45
C TYR A 117 10.41 -7.14 5.65
N GLY A 118 9.80 -5.98 5.95
CA GLY A 118 8.91 -5.78 7.11
C GLY A 118 9.63 -5.33 8.39
N GLY A 119 10.94 -5.10 8.33
CA GLY A 119 11.73 -4.46 9.38
C GLY A 119 12.47 -3.22 8.86
N ALA A 120 13.23 -2.56 9.75
CA ALA A 120 14.10 -1.46 9.35
C ALA A 120 15.19 -1.97 8.41
N GLU A 121 15.55 -1.15 7.42
CA GLU A 121 16.59 -1.48 6.47
C GLU A 121 17.92 -1.85 7.15
N LEU A 122 18.51 -2.95 6.69
CA LEU A 122 19.79 -3.46 7.20
C LEU A 122 20.86 -3.29 6.15
N ARG A 123 22.08 -3.00 6.60
CA ARG A 123 23.20 -2.67 5.73
C ARG A 123 24.50 -3.23 6.29
N THR A 124 25.42 -3.54 5.39
CA THR A 124 26.81 -3.83 5.76
C THR A 124 27.75 -3.16 4.76
N ALA A 125 28.68 -2.35 5.30
CA ALA A 125 29.57 -1.53 4.48
C ALA A 125 30.75 -2.35 3.96
N ILE A 126 31.07 -2.17 2.68
CA ILE A 126 32.23 -2.77 2.04
C ILE A 126 33.45 -1.92 2.40
N SER A 127 34.46 -2.55 3.00
CA SER A 127 35.60 -1.85 3.61
C SER A 127 36.97 -2.38 3.16
N GLY A 128 37.04 -3.58 2.58
CA GLY A 128 38.28 -4.21 2.14
C GLY A 128 38.64 -3.88 0.69
N THR A 129 39.93 -3.85 0.36
CA THR A 129 40.43 -3.74 -1.03
C THR A 129 40.63 -5.10 -1.71
N SER A 130 40.52 -6.20 -0.96
CA SER A 130 40.37 -7.57 -1.45
C SER A 130 38.91 -8.01 -1.36
N TYR A 131 38.49 -8.96 -2.20
CA TYR A 131 37.16 -9.55 -2.06
C TYR A 131 36.97 -10.17 -0.68
N GLN A 132 35.87 -9.81 -0.04
CA GLN A 132 35.38 -10.37 1.21
C GLN A 132 33.91 -10.71 1.04
N GLN A 133 33.48 -11.79 1.69
CA GLN A 133 32.06 -12.11 1.77
C GLN A 133 31.43 -11.30 2.90
N TYR A 134 30.35 -10.62 2.57
CA TYR A 134 29.54 -9.87 3.50
C TYR A 134 28.21 -10.60 3.71
N SER A 135 27.65 -10.47 4.91
CA SER A 135 26.41 -11.16 5.26
C SER A 135 25.46 -10.24 6.02
N ILE A 136 24.16 -10.34 5.70
CA ILE A 136 23.07 -9.67 6.40
C ILE A 136 22.02 -10.73 6.74
N SER A 137 21.80 -10.96 8.03
CA SER A 137 20.68 -11.79 8.50
C SER A 137 19.48 -10.91 8.81
N PHE A 138 18.33 -11.24 8.25
CA PHE A 138 17.08 -10.51 8.43
C PHE A 138 15.93 -11.48 8.68
N THR A 139 14.94 -11.05 9.44
CA THR A 139 13.71 -11.83 9.67
C THR A 139 12.56 -11.08 9.07
N THR A 140 11.84 -11.71 8.14
CA THR A 140 10.68 -11.10 7.50
C THR A 140 9.63 -10.72 8.53
N GLY A 141 8.93 -9.61 8.29
CA GLY A 141 7.82 -9.15 9.10
C GLY A 141 6.66 -10.15 9.08
N ALA A 142 5.73 -10.01 10.02
CA ALA A 142 4.66 -10.97 10.25
C ALA A 142 3.71 -11.22 9.06
N ASN A 143 3.70 -10.31 8.09
CA ASN A 143 2.92 -10.42 6.84
C ASN A 143 3.78 -10.24 5.59
N THR A 144 5.11 -10.25 5.73
CA THR A 144 6.01 -9.90 4.64
C THR A 144 6.52 -11.16 3.95
N THR A 145 6.25 -11.27 2.64
CA THR A 145 6.64 -12.40 1.79
C THR A 145 7.66 -12.02 0.73
N SER A 146 8.31 -10.87 0.88
CA SER A 146 9.31 -10.36 -0.05
C SER A 146 10.41 -9.60 0.69
N ALA A 147 11.54 -9.39 0.02
CA ALA A 147 12.60 -8.49 0.47
C ALA A 147 13.31 -7.91 -0.75
N GLU A 148 13.74 -6.66 -0.66
CA GLU A 148 14.71 -6.10 -1.60
C GLU A 148 16.12 -6.38 -1.10
N ILE A 149 16.95 -6.95 -1.97
CA ILE A 149 18.35 -7.20 -1.71
C ILE A 149 19.19 -6.53 -2.77
N GLY A 150 20.37 -6.05 -2.41
CA GLY A 150 21.24 -5.42 -3.40
C GLY A 150 22.43 -4.69 -2.82
N HIS A 151 23.03 -3.88 -3.68
CA HIS A 151 24.14 -2.99 -3.38
C HIS A 151 23.71 -1.53 -3.58
N ARG A 152 24.20 -0.62 -2.74
CA ARG A 152 24.02 0.83 -2.95
C ARG A 152 25.16 1.67 -2.40
N GLU A 153 25.25 2.88 -2.93
CA GLU A 153 26.01 3.99 -2.35
C GLU A 153 25.16 4.80 -1.37
N ILE A 154 25.65 5.02 -0.15
CA ILE A 154 24.90 5.69 0.92
C ILE A 154 25.21 7.19 1.00
N ASN A 155 26.42 7.64 0.62
CA ASN A 155 26.83 9.06 0.66
C ASN A 155 27.70 9.46 -0.55
N GLY A 156 27.60 8.73 -1.66
CA GLY A 156 28.49 8.87 -2.81
C GLY A 156 29.90 8.31 -2.55
N SER A 157 30.36 7.36 -3.37
CA SER A 157 31.70 6.81 -3.24
C SER A 157 32.73 7.63 -4.02
N ALA A 158 33.93 7.80 -3.44
CA ALA A 158 35.11 8.36 -4.09
C ALA A 158 36.00 7.30 -4.77
N THR A 159 35.61 6.03 -4.75
CA THR A 159 36.36 4.91 -5.34
C THR A 159 35.42 3.90 -6.01
N VAL A 160 35.95 3.11 -6.95
CA VAL A 160 35.17 2.04 -7.57
C VAL A 160 34.87 0.97 -6.52
N THR A 161 33.65 0.46 -6.48
CA THR A 161 33.31 -0.75 -5.72
C THR A 161 32.94 -1.85 -6.68
N TYR A 162 33.43 -3.06 -6.45
CA TYR A 162 33.04 -4.25 -7.20
C TYR A 162 32.25 -5.19 -6.29
N TYR A 163 31.21 -5.82 -6.82
CA TYR A 163 30.35 -6.74 -6.10
C TYR A 163 29.90 -7.88 -7.00
N ASP A 164 29.71 -9.06 -6.40
CA ASP A 164 29.55 -10.31 -7.12
C ASP A 164 28.95 -11.41 -6.22
N ASP A 165 28.51 -12.51 -6.82
CA ASP A 165 28.09 -13.76 -6.17
C ASP A 165 27.08 -13.58 -5.01
N PHE A 166 25.94 -12.97 -5.31
CA PHE A 166 24.82 -12.86 -4.37
C PHE A 166 24.19 -14.22 -4.10
N ALA A 167 23.90 -14.51 -2.83
CA ALA A 167 23.11 -15.69 -2.46
C ALA A 167 22.18 -15.35 -1.30
N LEU A 168 20.98 -15.93 -1.33
CA LEU A 168 20.00 -15.82 -0.26
C LEU A 168 19.67 -17.22 0.25
N ASN A 169 19.96 -17.47 1.53
CA ASN A 169 19.77 -18.79 2.14
C ASN A 169 18.82 -18.67 3.36
N GLY A 170 17.94 -19.65 3.57
CA GLY A 170 17.04 -19.66 4.74
C GLY A 170 15.76 -20.48 4.53
N GLY A 171 14.83 -20.44 5.51
CA GLY A 171 13.49 -21.02 5.36
C GLY A 171 13.16 -22.31 6.12
N SER A 172 13.90 -22.68 7.18
CA SER A 172 13.54 -23.85 8.01
C SER A 172 12.78 -23.46 9.28
N SER A 173 11.70 -24.19 9.57
CA SER A 173 10.97 -24.12 10.85
C SER A 173 11.76 -24.83 11.95
N THR A 174 12.31 -24.06 12.89
CA THR A 174 12.61 -24.59 14.24
C THR A 174 12.47 -23.46 15.28
N PRO A 175 11.75 -23.67 16.40
CA PRO A 175 11.62 -22.68 17.46
C PRO A 175 12.97 -22.46 18.16
N PRO A 176 13.44 -21.23 18.36
CA PRO A 176 14.69 -21.02 19.07
C PRO A 176 14.51 -21.23 20.58
N THR A 177 15.32 -22.13 21.10
CA THR A 177 15.61 -22.35 22.53
C THR A 177 16.07 -21.05 23.18
N ALA A 178 15.38 -20.67 24.25
CA ALA A 178 15.68 -19.50 25.06
C ALA A 178 17.03 -19.64 25.79
N THR A 179 17.90 -18.65 25.64
CA THR A 179 18.93 -18.34 26.64
C THR A 179 18.40 -17.15 27.44
N ALA A 180 18.19 -17.37 28.75
CA ALA A 180 17.76 -16.36 29.72
C ALA A 180 18.80 -15.21 29.77
N THR A 181 18.43 -13.94 29.92
CA THR A 181 17.91 -13.24 31.13
C THR A 181 17.65 -11.75 30.77
N PRO A 182 16.82 -10.95 31.49
CA PRO A 182 15.64 -11.25 32.30
C PRO A 182 14.35 -10.70 31.67
N THR A 183 13.29 -11.45 31.94
CA THR A 183 11.86 -11.15 31.89
C THR A 183 11.46 -9.67 31.80
N ALA A 184 11.21 -9.18 30.59
CA ALA A 184 10.05 -8.33 30.36
C ALA A 184 8.90 -9.28 30.04
N THR A 185 7.99 -9.48 30.99
CA THR A 185 6.74 -10.20 30.75
C THR A 185 6.10 -9.63 29.49
N ALA A 186 5.96 -10.45 28.45
CA ALA A 186 5.13 -10.13 27.30
C ALA A 186 3.72 -9.86 27.83
N GLN A 187 3.35 -8.58 27.90
CA GLN A 187 2.07 -8.13 28.44
C GLN A 187 1.04 -8.12 27.31
N PRO A 188 -0.19 -8.64 27.53
CA PRO A 188 -1.22 -8.73 26.50
C PRO A 188 -1.64 -7.34 25.99
N SER A 189 -1.97 -7.27 24.69
CA SER A 189 -2.27 -6.04 23.97
C SER A 189 -3.72 -5.59 24.11
N GLY A 190 -3.92 -4.26 24.22
CA GLY A 190 -5.24 -3.62 24.38
C GLY A 190 -5.70 -3.51 25.85
N GLN A 191 -5.02 -2.70 26.66
CA GLN A 191 -5.33 -2.53 28.08
C GLN A 191 -6.16 -1.26 28.34
N ASN A 192 -7.12 -1.33 29.26
CA ASN A 192 -7.79 -0.13 29.76
C ASN A 192 -6.83 0.63 30.67
N VAL A 193 -6.72 1.94 30.47
CA VAL A 193 -5.90 2.78 31.34
C VAL A 193 -6.75 3.16 32.55
N THR A 194 -6.40 2.64 33.71
CA THR A 194 -7.13 2.86 34.97
C THR A 194 -6.38 3.78 35.92
N ARG A 195 -5.10 4.05 35.64
CA ARG A 195 -4.26 4.93 36.44
C ARG A 195 -3.16 5.51 35.56
N LEU A 196 -2.77 6.74 35.83
CA LEU A 196 -1.61 7.37 35.21
C LEU A 196 -0.84 8.14 36.26
N ARG A 197 0.47 8.28 36.06
CA ARG A 197 1.31 9.18 36.84
C ARG A 197 2.23 9.99 35.94
N PHE A 198 2.58 11.18 36.38
CA PHE A 198 3.41 12.10 35.63
C PHE A 198 4.30 12.92 36.57
N PHE A 199 5.45 13.35 36.05
CA PHE A 199 6.44 14.13 36.78
C PHE A 199 6.62 15.48 36.08
N PRO A 200 6.35 16.61 36.76
CA PRO A 200 6.54 17.93 36.17
C PRO A 200 8.01 18.26 35.94
N ARG A 201 8.32 19.06 34.91
CA ARG A 201 9.65 19.66 34.79
C ARG A 201 9.93 20.55 36.01
N ALA A 202 11.09 20.35 36.62
CA ALA A 202 11.50 21.04 37.83
C ALA A 202 11.37 22.57 37.70
N GLY A 203 10.70 23.21 38.67
CA GLY A 203 10.48 24.65 38.72
C GLY A 203 9.40 25.18 37.78
N LEU A 204 8.74 24.34 36.97
CA LEU A 204 7.78 24.76 35.95
C LEU A 204 6.42 24.07 36.06
N ALA A 205 6.10 23.42 37.18
CA ALA A 205 4.86 22.66 37.35
C ALA A 205 3.57 23.44 37.05
N SER A 206 3.54 24.75 37.31
CA SER A 206 2.38 25.60 37.02
C SER A 206 2.00 25.67 35.53
N ARG A 207 2.94 25.42 34.60
CA ARG A 207 2.67 25.39 33.16
C ARG A 207 1.93 24.15 32.67
N MET A 208 1.73 23.14 33.53
CA MET A 208 0.97 21.95 33.18
C MET A 208 -0.54 22.11 33.42
N VAL A 209 -0.98 23.19 34.07
CA VAL A 209 -2.41 23.45 34.34
C VAL A 209 -3.15 23.65 33.01
N GLY A 210 -4.18 22.85 32.78
CA GLY A 210 -4.93 22.77 31.52
C GLY A 210 -4.49 21.63 30.59
N GLY A 211 -3.41 20.91 30.90
CA GLY A 211 -3.01 19.71 30.17
C GLY A 211 -4.03 18.58 30.29
N ARG A 212 -4.12 17.73 29.26
CA ARG A 212 -5.10 16.63 29.20
C ARG A 212 -4.44 15.30 28.85
N PHE A 213 -4.98 14.21 29.39
CA PHE A 213 -4.62 12.86 29.01
C PHE A 213 -5.77 12.27 28.20
N SER A 214 -5.46 11.69 27.03
CA SER A 214 -6.48 11.28 26.07
C SER A 214 -6.13 9.95 25.41
N GLY A 215 -7.15 9.19 24.99
CA GLY A 215 -6.98 7.90 24.28
C GLY A 215 -7.67 7.87 22.91
N SER A 216 -7.09 7.18 21.94
CA SER A 216 -7.66 6.92 20.60
C SER A 216 -7.42 5.47 20.16
N ASN A 217 -8.33 4.95 19.33
CA ASN A 217 -8.18 3.66 18.64
C ASN A 217 -8.01 3.82 17.12
N VAL A 218 -8.00 5.07 16.63
CA VAL A 218 -8.00 5.36 15.19
C VAL A 218 -6.60 5.66 14.70
N SER A 219 -5.91 6.64 15.30
CA SER A 219 -4.56 7.04 14.90
C SER A 219 -3.83 7.73 16.06
N PRO A 220 -2.49 7.91 15.99
CA PRO A 220 -1.74 8.66 16.99
C PRO A 220 -2.04 10.18 16.99
N THR A 221 -2.80 10.70 16.02
CA THR A 221 -3.06 12.14 15.85
C THR A 221 -4.53 12.55 15.88
N SER A 222 -5.48 11.63 15.71
CA SER A 222 -6.91 11.96 15.58
C SER A 222 -7.83 11.12 16.48
N ASN A 223 -9.09 11.58 16.62
CA ASN A 223 -10.17 10.89 17.34
C ASN A 223 -9.86 10.55 18.81
N PHE A 224 -9.16 11.46 19.49
CA PHE A 224 -8.84 11.30 20.90
C PHE A 224 -10.03 11.68 21.79
N VAL A 225 -10.26 10.86 22.81
CA VAL A 225 -11.22 11.10 23.90
C VAL A 225 -10.44 11.46 25.16
N THR A 226 -10.77 12.59 25.78
CA THR A 226 -10.15 13.02 27.05
C THR A 226 -10.53 12.06 28.18
N LEU A 227 -9.52 11.53 28.86
CA LEU A 227 -9.65 10.64 30.03
C LEU A 227 -9.51 11.41 31.34
N ALA A 228 -8.61 12.40 31.39
CA ALA A 228 -8.38 13.26 32.55
C ALA A 228 -7.78 14.61 32.15
N SER A 229 -7.86 15.59 33.05
CA SER A 229 -7.25 16.92 32.88
C SER A 229 -6.56 17.37 34.16
N ILE A 230 -5.49 18.15 34.01
CA ILE A 230 -4.75 18.77 35.11
C ILE A 230 -5.43 20.11 35.44
N SER A 231 -6.25 20.12 36.48
CA SER A 231 -7.06 21.30 36.86
C SER A 231 -6.41 22.22 37.90
N SER A 232 -5.30 21.80 38.50
CA SER A 232 -4.54 22.57 39.49
C SER A 232 -3.05 22.28 39.37
N THR A 233 -2.21 23.17 39.91
CA THR A 233 -0.75 23.04 39.83
C THR A 233 -0.29 21.72 40.45
N PRO A 234 0.35 20.82 39.67
CA PRO A 234 0.95 19.61 40.20
C PRO A 234 2.04 19.93 41.23
N THR A 235 2.27 19.01 42.16
CA THR A 235 3.32 19.20 43.16
C THR A 235 4.69 18.97 42.50
N ASP A 236 5.58 19.95 42.64
CA ASP A 236 6.91 19.92 42.02
C ASP A 236 7.86 18.92 42.71
N GLY A 237 8.83 18.41 41.97
CA GLY A 237 9.86 17.48 42.47
C GLY A 237 9.36 16.10 42.89
N GLN A 238 8.12 15.72 42.53
CA GLN A 238 7.56 14.38 42.83
C GLN A 238 6.58 13.89 41.78
N TRP A 239 6.28 12.59 41.82
CA TRP A 239 5.24 11.97 40.99
C TRP A 239 3.85 12.44 41.41
N ASN A 240 3.05 12.85 40.43
CA ASN A 240 1.64 13.17 40.58
C ASN A 240 0.81 12.05 39.92
N GLU A 241 -0.31 11.67 40.51
CA GLU A 241 -1.07 10.49 40.10
C GLU A 241 -2.56 10.79 39.93
N ILE A 242 -3.18 10.17 38.91
CA ILE A 242 -4.62 10.23 38.66
C ILE A 242 -5.15 8.81 38.48
N THR A 243 -6.20 8.45 39.24
CA THR A 243 -6.95 7.21 39.06
C THR A 243 -8.16 7.46 38.16
N LEU A 244 -8.44 6.55 37.22
CA LEU A 244 -9.48 6.66 36.19
C LEU A 244 -10.51 5.54 36.35
N SER A 245 -11.79 5.87 36.18
CA SER A 245 -12.88 4.89 36.10
C SER A 245 -13.10 4.37 34.67
N ASN A 246 -12.02 4.22 33.90
CA ASN A 246 -12.09 3.89 32.47
C ASN A 246 -12.07 2.36 32.24
N SER A 247 -13.12 1.87 31.58
CA SER A 247 -13.23 0.48 31.13
C SER A 247 -12.86 0.30 29.66
N THR A 248 -12.65 1.39 28.92
CA THR A 248 -12.34 1.36 27.48
C THR A 248 -10.86 1.12 27.24
N THR A 249 -10.53 0.20 26.34
CA THR A 249 -9.16 -0.06 25.90
C THR A 249 -8.77 0.92 24.80
N TYR A 250 -7.55 1.44 24.86
CA TYR A 250 -7.02 2.37 23.85
C TYR A 250 -5.73 1.83 23.27
N ARG A 251 -5.55 1.98 21.94
CA ARG A 251 -4.28 1.72 21.25
C ARG A 251 -3.32 2.87 21.46
N TYR A 252 -3.77 4.09 21.23
CA TYR A 252 -2.96 5.29 21.42
C TYR A 252 -3.38 5.98 22.70
N ILE A 253 -2.42 6.25 23.59
CA ILE A 253 -2.65 7.11 24.75
C ILE A 253 -1.60 8.21 24.79
N LYS A 254 -2.00 9.44 25.11
CA LYS A 254 -1.09 10.58 25.17
C LYS A 254 -1.43 11.57 26.26
N TYR A 255 -0.41 12.33 26.66
CA TYR A 255 -0.52 13.63 27.30
C TYR A 255 -0.48 14.73 26.23
N GLU A 256 -1.40 15.69 26.33
CA GLU A 256 -1.47 16.88 25.49
C GLU A 256 -1.28 18.09 26.39
N ALA A 257 -0.24 18.86 26.11
CA ALA A 257 0.17 19.99 26.91
C ALA A 257 -0.73 21.21 26.64
N PRO A 258 -0.98 22.08 27.63
CA PRO A 258 -1.77 23.28 27.43
C PRO A 258 -1.01 24.28 26.53
N PRO A 259 -1.71 25.26 25.94
CA PRO A 259 -1.07 26.33 25.17
C PRO A 259 0.07 27.02 25.94
N GLN A 260 1.09 27.45 25.21
CA GLN A 260 2.29 28.15 25.69
C GLN A 260 3.13 27.37 26.73
N SER A 261 2.97 26.04 26.81
CA SER A 261 3.66 25.22 27.80
C SER A 261 4.93 24.54 27.29
N TYR A 262 5.09 24.36 25.97
CA TYR A 262 6.24 23.63 25.38
C TYR A 262 6.35 22.16 25.81
N GLY A 263 5.22 21.50 26.10
CA GLY A 263 5.20 20.12 26.59
C GLY A 263 5.40 20.05 28.11
N ASN A 264 6.52 20.60 28.60
CA ASN A 264 6.84 20.81 30.02
C ASN A 264 6.56 19.59 30.92
N LEU A 265 7.07 18.43 30.50
CA LEU A 265 6.85 17.15 31.14
C LEU A 265 8.19 16.44 31.31
N ALA A 266 8.53 16.06 32.55
CA ALA A 266 9.74 15.30 32.83
C ALA A 266 9.54 13.81 32.54
N GLU A 267 8.40 13.24 32.95
CA GLU A 267 8.11 11.82 32.70
C GLU A 267 6.59 11.56 32.76
N VAL A 268 6.09 10.59 31.98
CA VAL A 268 4.71 10.10 32.07
C VAL A 268 4.64 8.58 32.00
N GLU A 269 3.73 8.00 32.78
CA GLU A 269 3.46 6.58 32.77
C GLU A 269 1.96 6.26 32.86
N PHE A 270 1.56 5.21 32.15
CA PHE A 270 0.18 4.73 32.08
C PHE A 270 0.08 3.32 32.66
N TYR A 271 -1.04 3.00 33.30
CA TYR A 271 -1.23 1.74 34.02
C TYR A 271 -2.62 1.14 33.77
N SER A 272 -2.67 -0.19 33.73
CA SER A 272 -3.89 -0.99 33.86
C SER A 272 -3.82 -1.78 35.16
N GLY A 273 -4.69 -1.43 36.12
CA GLY A 273 -4.54 -1.82 37.52
C GLY A 273 -3.18 -1.39 38.08
N SER A 274 -2.41 -2.36 38.54
CA SER A 274 -1.04 -2.18 39.05
C SER A 274 0.04 -2.31 37.98
N SER A 275 -0.30 -2.72 36.76
CA SER A 275 0.67 -3.05 35.71
C SER A 275 1.00 -1.83 34.84
N LYS A 276 2.28 -1.47 34.74
CA LYS A 276 2.76 -0.41 33.84
C LYS A 276 2.53 -0.83 32.40
N LEU A 277 1.98 0.08 31.60
CA LEU A 277 1.80 -0.10 30.17
C LEU A 277 3.07 0.34 29.46
N ASN A 278 3.52 -0.48 28.53
CA ASN A 278 4.65 -0.20 27.65
C ASN A 278 4.13 -0.14 26.21
N GLY A 279 4.73 0.69 25.38
CA GLY A 279 4.36 0.87 23.98
C GLY A 279 5.44 1.63 23.23
N ASN A 280 5.26 1.76 21.92
CA ASN A 280 6.16 2.60 21.12
C ASN A 280 5.84 4.07 21.39
N GLY A 281 6.85 4.84 21.80
CA GLY A 281 6.69 6.26 22.04
C GLY A 281 6.35 7.03 20.76
N PHE A 282 5.44 7.99 20.86
CA PHE A 282 5.13 8.95 19.79
C PHE A 282 4.88 10.33 20.40
N GLY A 283 5.15 11.41 19.65
CA GLY A 283 4.97 12.77 20.15
C GLY A 283 5.36 13.83 19.15
N THR A 284 5.18 15.09 19.51
CA THR A 284 5.56 16.23 18.65
C THR A 284 7.07 16.27 18.46
N ALA A 285 7.50 16.48 17.22
CA ALA A 285 8.91 16.46 16.85
C ALA A 285 9.65 17.75 17.24
N GLY A 286 10.96 17.61 17.44
CA GLY A 286 11.87 18.72 17.72
C GLY A 286 11.91 19.15 19.18
N SER A 287 12.77 20.13 19.47
CA SER A 287 12.99 20.65 20.81
C SER A 287 13.30 22.14 20.76
N TRP A 288 12.99 22.87 21.84
CA TRP A 288 13.34 24.28 21.99
C TRP A 288 14.84 24.50 21.70
N ASN A 289 15.12 25.45 20.81
CA ASN A 289 16.48 25.81 20.40
C ASN A 289 17.34 24.62 19.92
N ASN A 290 16.72 23.55 19.41
CA ASN A 290 17.40 22.30 19.02
C ASN A 290 18.26 21.67 20.14
N GLY A 291 17.86 21.87 21.40
CA GLY A 291 18.61 21.37 22.58
C GLY A 291 18.57 19.87 22.82
N GLY A 292 17.80 19.09 22.05
CA GLY A 292 17.72 17.62 22.16
C GLY A 292 16.73 17.09 23.20
N ASN A 293 15.94 17.99 23.81
CA ASN A 293 14.86 17.67 24.76
C ASN A 293 13.56 17.30 24.03
N THR A 294 13.63 16.28 23.18
CA THR A 294 12.52 15.76 22.37
C THR A 294 11.55 14.93 23.20
N PHE A 295 10.41 14.53 22.62
CA PHE A 295 9.33 13.85 23.35
C PHE A 295 9.77 12.56 24.07
N ASP A 296 10.78 11.85 23.56
CA ASP A 296 11.33 10.63 24.15
C ASP A 296 11.83 10.85 25.59
N LYS A 297 12.23 12.09 25.93
CA LYS A 297 12.64 12.46 27.29
C LYS A 297 11.55 12.35 28.34
N ALA A 298 10.28 12.33 27.93
CA ALA A 298 9.16 12.10 28.83
C ALA A 298 8.80 10.61 28.98
N LEU A 299 9.54 9.70 28.32
CA LEU A 299 9.27 8.27 28.25
C LEU A 299 10.52 7.41 28.56
N ASP A 300 11.65 8.03 28.93
CA ASP A 300 12.94 7.35 29.11
C ASP A 300 13.15 6.82 30.54
N GLY A 301 12.20 7.08 31.44
CA GLY A 301 12.25 6.66 32.84
C GLY A 301 13.14 7.54 33.72
N ASN A 302 13.64 8.67 33.21
CA ASN A 302 14.55 9.56 33.92
C ASN A 302 13.87 10.90 34.25
N THR A 303 13.50 11.08 35.52
CA THR A 303 12.83 12.30 36.00
C THR A 303 13.72 13.56 36.02
N ALA A 304 15.00 13.45 35.64
CA ALA A 304 15.91 14.59 35.48
C ALA A 304 15.97 15.12 34.04
N SER A 305 15.58 14.32 33.04
CA SER A 305 15.33 14.79 31.67
C SER A 305 13.91 15.35 31.54
N PHE A 306 13.66 16.07 30.44
CA PHE A 306 12.34 16.63 30.19
C PHE A 306 12.10 16.85 28.70
N PHE A 307 10.82 16.77 28.32
CA PHE A 307 10.33 17.21 27.02
C PHE A 307 10.17 18.74 27.01
N ASP A 308 10.87 19.40 26.09
CA ASP A 308 10.85 20.85 25.86
C ASP A 308 10.70 21.09 24.36
N ALA A 309 9.46 21.16 23.90
CA ALA A 309 9.14 21.13 22.49
C ALA A 309 9.61 22.37 21.72
N ALA A 310 9.60 22.29 20.38
CA ALA A 310 10.01 23.41 19.52
C ALA A 310 9.06 24.62 19.57
N SER A 311 7.76 24.41 19.84
CA SER A 311 6.76 25.48 19.96
C SER A 311 5.93 25.34 21.24
N GLY A 312 5.29 26.45 21.64
CA GLY A 312 4.55 26.53 22.91
C GLY A 312 3.20 25.81 22.89
N ASP A 313 2.58 25.67 21.72
CA ASP A 313 1.19 25.22 21.55
C ASP A 313 1.10 23.86 20.87
N ASP A 314 0.02 23.12 21.11
CA ASP A 314 -0.29 21.82 20.46
C ASP A 314 0.77 20.72 20.64
N GLN A 315 1.43 20.70 21.80
CA GLN A 315 2.48 19.74 22.12
C GLN A 315 1.92 18.48 22.77
N TYR A 316 2.41 17.30 22.36
CA TYR A 316 1.96 16.04 22.93
C TYR A 316 3.04 14.97 22.94
N VAL A 317 2.86 13.99 23.83
CA VAL A 317 3.69 12.77 23.93
C VAL A 317 2.84 11.60 24.45
N GLY A 318 3.06 10.40 23.93
CA GLY A 318 2.24 9.23 24.21
C GLY A 318 2.87 7.89 23.82
N LEU A 319 2.08 6.83 23.99
CA LEU A 319 2.43 5.44 23.67
C LEU A 319 1.43 4.84 22.68
N ASP A 320 1.92 4.22 21.60
CA ASP A 320 1.19 3.20 20.83
C ASP A 320 1.35 1.86 21.57
N LEU A 321 0.28 1.44 22.22
CA LEU A 321 0.17 0.22 23.02
C LEU A 321 -0.04 -1.04 22.15
N GLY A 322 -0.05 -0.89 20.83
CA GLY A 322 -0.31 -1.97 19.87
C GLY A 322 -1.80 -2.32 19.74
N ALA A 323 -2.15 -3.03 18.67
CA ALA A 323 -3.53 -3.47 18.44
C ALA A 323 -3.98 -4.46 19.52
N ALA A 324 -5.23 -4.32 20.02
CA ALA A 324 -5.84 -5.30 20.92
C ALA A 324 -5.77 -6.70 20.29
N ALA A 325 -5.47 -7.72 21.09
CA ALA A 325 -5.47 -9.09 20.60
C ALA A 325 -6.88 -9.43 20.09
N GLN A 326 -6.99 -9.73 18.79
CA GLN A 326 -8.24 -10.04 18.11
C GLN A 326 -8.38 -11.55 17.97
N ALA A 327 -9.59 -12.09 18.13
CA ALA A 327 -9.84 -13.47 17.77
C ALA A 327 -9.54 -13.69 16.28
N ALA A 328 -8.83 -14.76 15.94
CA ALA A 328 -8.59 -15.18 14.56
C ALA A 328 -9.92 -15.40 13.83
N ALA A 329 -10.04 -14.82 12.64
CA ALA A 329 -11.24 -14.90 11.83
C ALA A 329 -11.61 -16.37 11.52
N PRO A 330 -12.90 -16.72 11.50
CA PRO A 330 -13.31 -18.08 11.15
C PRO A 330 -12.85 -18.50 9.75
N GLY A 331 -12.32 -19.71 9.64
CA GLY A 331 -12.13 -20.43 8.39
C GLY A 331 -13.25 -21.44 8.14
N PHE A 332 -13.39 -21.88 6.89
CA PHE A 332 -14.47 -22.76 6.44
C PHE A 332 -13.93 -24.02 5.76
N SER A 333 -14.50 -25.18 6.07
CA SER A 333 -14.16 -26.46 5.45
C SER A 333 -15.42 -27.30 5.18
N PRO A 334 -15.69 -27.72 3.93
CA PRO A 334 -14.82 -27.55 2.76
C PRO A 334 -14.74 -26.08 2.31
N ALA A 335 -13.73 -25.72 1.53
CA ALA A 335 -13.52 -24.34 1.09
C ALA A 335 -14.74 -23.82 0.28
N PRO A 336 -15.02 -22.50 0.28
CA PRO A 336 -16.07 -21.93 -0.57
C PRO A 336 -15.87 -22.31 -2.03
N GLY A 337 -16.96 -22.59 -2.74
CA GLY A 337 -16.91 -23.09 -4.11
C GLY A 337 -18.22 -23.71 -4.58
N THR A 338 -18.17 -24.32 -5.76
CA THR A 338 -19.33 -24.98 -6.38
C THR A 338 -19.32 -26.47 -6.09
N TYR A 339 -20.44 -26.99 -5.62
CA TYR A 339 -20.63 -28.39 -5.29
C TYR A 339 -21.89 -28.92 -5.96
N SER A 340 -21.86 -30.15 -6.46
CA SER A 340 -23.00 -30.79 -7.11
C SER A 340 -24.10 -31.22 -6.14
N SER A 341 -23.84 -31.21 -4.83
CA SER A 341 -24.75 -31.61 -3.76
C SER A 341 -24.55 -30.75 -2.52
N ALA A 342 -25.55 -30.72 -1.64
CA ALA A 342 -25.54 -29.92 -0.41
C ALA A 342 -24.25 -30.17 0.41
N GLN A 343 -23.69 -29.10 0.98
CA GLN A 343 -22.48 -29.17 1.80
C GLN A 343 -22.81 -28.94 3.27
N THR A 344 -22.09 -29.65 4.14
CA THR A 344 -22.00 -29.32 5.56
C THR A 344 -20.66 -28.65 5.80
N VAL A 345 -20.69 -27.35 6.07
CA VAL A 345 -19.52 -26.49 6.22
C VAL A 345 -19.14 -26.39 7.69
N THR A 346 -17.96 -26.89 8.02
CA THR A 346 -17.30 -26.69 9.32
C THR A 346 -16.73 -25.28 9.38
N ILE A 347 -17.01 -24.57 10.46
CA ILE A 347 -16.55 -23.20 10.74
C ILE A 347 -15.64 -23.26 11.96
N SER A 348 -14.38 -22.85 11.82
CA SER A 348 -13.37 -22.98 12.87
C SER A 348 -12.52 -21.72 13.01
N SER A 349 -12.06 -21.40 14.22
CA SER A 349 -11.10 -20.32 14.46
C SER A 349 -9.80 -20.90 15.00
N ALA A 350 -8.67 -20.34 14.60
CA ALA A 350 -7.37 -20.65 15.20
C ALA A 350 -7.27 -20.19 16.67
N THR A 351 -8.21 -19.36 17.15
CA THR A 351 -8.29 -18.94 18.55
C THR A 351 -8.89 -20.03 19.41
N SER A 352 -8.05 -20.66 20.23
CA SER A 352 -8.48 -21.76 21.11
C SER A 352 -9.62 -21.35 22.06
N GLY A 353 -10.72 -22.09 21.99
CA GLY A 353 -11.91 -21.87 22.79
C GLY A 353 -12.64 -20.55 22.49
N ALA A 354 -12.49 -19.97 21.30
CA ALA A 354 -13.37 -18.91 20.81
C ALA A 354 -14.76 -19.49 20.48
N SER A 355 -15.80 -18.77 20.84
CA SER A 355 -17.17 -19.03 20.37
C SER A 355 -17.36 -18.47 18.97
N ILE A 356 -18.13 -19.14 18.11
CA ILE A 356 -18.41 -18.70 16.75
C ILE A 356 -19.90 -18.42 16.59
N ARG A 357 -20.21 -17.31 15.90
CA ARG A 357 -21.56 -16.93 15.45
C ARG A 357 -21.55 -16.83 13.94
N TYR A 358 -22.62 -17.28 13.29
CA TYR A 358 -22.75 -17.18 11.84
C TYR A 358 -24.18 -16.85 11.40
N THR A 359 -24.31 -16.39 10.16
CA THR A 359 -25.59 -16.15 9.48
C THR A 359 -25.50 -16.66 8.04
N THR A 360 -26.66 -16.95 7.44
CA THR A 360 -26.79 -17.39 6.05
C THR A 360 -27.74 -16.51 5.23
N ASN A 361 -28.29 -15.46 5.84
CA ASN A 361 -29.27 -14.55 5.26
C ASN A 361 -28.66 -13.20 4.81
N GLY A 362 -27.32 -13.08 4.81
CA GLY A 362 -26.60 -11.88 4.39
C GLY A 362 -26.42 -10.80 5.46
N SER A 363 -27.01 -10.92 6.65
CA SER A 363 -26.78 -9.97 7.76
C SER A 363 -25.48 -10.28 8.51
N ALA A 364 -24.67 -9.28 8.86
CA ALA A 364 -23.43 -9.51 9.60
C ALA A 364 -23.71 -10.07 11.02
N PRO A 365 -23.08 -11.20 11.44
CA PRO A 365 -23.18 -11.69 12.80
C PRO A 365 -22.37 -10.80 13.76
N THR A 366 -22.78 -10.75 15.02
CA THR A 366 -22.01 -10.17 16.13
C THR A 366 -21.79 -11.24 17.20
N CYS A 367 -21.05 -10.93 18.27
CA CYS A 367 -20.91 -11.89 19.39
C CYS A 367 -22.25 -12.23 20.07
N SER A 368 -23.28 -11.42 19.88
CA SER A 368 -24.64 -11.62 20.42
C SER A 368 -25.71 -11.96 19.38
N THR A 369 -25.47 -11.70 18.08
CA THR A 369 -26.46 -11.89 17.00
C THR A 369 -25.98 -12.90 15.96
N GLY A 370 -26.91 -13.71 15.45
CA GLY A 370 -26.61 -14.84 14.56
C GLY A 370 -26.63 -16.19 15.28
N THR A 371 -26.58 -17.26 14.49
CA THR A 371 -26.62 -18.64 14.97
C THR A 371 -25.29 -18.99 15.63
N ALA A 372 -25.32 -19.46 16.88
CA ALA A 372 -24.12 -19.99 17.55
C ALA A 372 -23.81 -21.39 17.02
N GLY A 373 -22.61 -21.60 16.50
CA GLY A 373 -22.21 -22.91 16.03
C GLY A 373 -20.95 -22.91 15.17
N THR A 374 -20.38 -24.11 15.01
CA THR A 374 -19.17 -24.39 14.22
C THR A 374 -19.50 -25.21 12.96
N SER A 375 -20.76 -25.29 12.57
CA SER A 375 -21.24 -26.07 11.42
C SER A 375 -22.47 -25.41 10.82
N ALA A 376 -22.52 -25.27 9.50
CA ALA A 376 -23.67 -24.79 8.75
C ALA A 376 -23.95 -25.71 7.54
N THR A 377 -25.21 -26.11 7.36
CA THR A 377 -25.61 -26.87 6.16
C THR A 377 -26.10 -25.91 5.08
N VAL A 378 -25.59 -26.06 3.87
CA VAL A 378 -25.95 -25.26 2.68
C VAL A 378 -26.46 -26.20 1.60
N SER A 379 -27.74 -26.10 1.25
CA SER A 379 -28.40 -26.95 0.24
C SER A 379 -28.78 -26.20 -1.04
N ALA A 380 -28.49 -24.90 -1.11
CA ALA A 380 -28.64 -24.01 -2.25
C ALA A 380 -27.53 -22.95 -2.19
N THR A 381 -27.42 -22.08 -3.20
CA THR A 381 -26.42 -21.00 -3.19
C THR A 381 -26.58 -20.12 -1.94
N THR A 382 -25.58 -20.14 -1.06
CA THR A 382 -25.64 -19.52 0.26
C THR A 382 -24.30 -18.89 0.60
N THR A 383 -24.31 -17.65 1.08
CA THR A 383 -23.14 -17.02 1.71
C THR A 383 -23.26 -17.16 3.22
N ILE A 384 -22.26 -17.82 3.83
CA ILE A 384 -22.11 -17.88 5.28
C ILE A 384 -21.24 -16.71 5.70
N LEU A 385 -21.75 -15.85 6.58
CA LEU A 385 -20.95 -14.86 7.30
C LEU A 385 -20.70 -15.37 8.70
N ALA A 386 -19.45 -15.34 9.20
CA ALA A 386 -19.09 -15.87 10.51
C ALA A 386 -18.12 -14.96 11.27
N ILE A 387 -18.26 -14.90 12.59
CA ILE A 387 -17.39 -14.15 13.51
C ILE A 387 -16.97 -15.03 14.69
N ALA A 388 -15.71 -14.91 15.11
CA ALA A 388 -15.17 -15.55 16.30
C ALA A 388 -15.09 -14.55 17.46
N CYS A 389 -15.49 -14.98 18.65
CA CYS A 389 -15.58 -14.17 19.85
C CYS A 389 -14.95 -14.91 21.04
N LYS A 390 -14.06 -14.24 21.76
CA LYS A 390 -13.42 -14.75 22.98
C LYS A 390 -13.38 -13.64 24.02
N SER A 391 -13.80 -13.93 25.24
CA SER A 391 -13.69 -12.97 26.35
C SER A 391 -12.24 -12.54 26.53
N GLY A 392 -12.00 -11.23 26.65
CA GLY A 392 -10.66 -10.64 26.72
C GLY A 392 -9.96 -10.40 25.39
N LEU A 393 -10.60 -10.74 24.25
CA LEU A 393 -10.13 -10.38 22.90
C LEU A 393 -11.15 -9.49 22.19
N ALA A 394 -10.68 -8.67 21.24
CA ALA A 394 -11.56 -8.07 20.25
C ALA A 394 -12.20 -9.18 19.40
N ALA A 395 -13.46 -9.02 19.01
CA ALA A 395 -14.12 -9.93 18.09
C ALA A 395 -13.36 -9.97 16.75
N SER A 396 -13.33 -11.11 16.08
CA SER A 396 -12.70 -11.23 14.77
C SER A 396 -13.36 -10.31 13.73
N THR A 397 -12.69 -10.10 12.60
CA THR A 397 -13.40 -9.67 11.39
C THR A 397 -14.45 -10.73 11.01
N VAL A 398 -15.52 -10.31 10.33
CA VAL A 398 -16.52 -11.23 9.79
C VAL A 398 -15.93 -11.90 8.55
N SER A 399 -15.75 -13.21 8.58
CA SER A 399 -15.37 -14.00 7.41
C SER A 399 -16.61 -14.32 6.58
N ALA A 400 -16.49 -14.27 5.25
CA ALA A 400 -17.55 -14.64 4.32
C ALA A 400 -17.13 -15.85 3.47
N ALA A 401 -18.02 -16.82 3.29
CA ALA A 401 -17.82 -17.95 2.38
C ALA A 401 -19.09 -18.27 1.61
N THR A 402 -19.00 -18.19 0.28
CA THR A 402 -20.12 -18.49 -0.62
C THR A 402 -20.00 -19.91 -1.15
N TYR A 403 -21.08 -20.68 -1.00
CA TYR A 403 -21.22 -22.04 -1.51
C TYR A 403 -22.33 -22.08 -2.54
N THR A 404 -22.06 -22.63 -3.71
CA THR A 404 -23.05 -22.82 -4.78
C THR A 404 -23.38 -24.29 -4.88
N ILE A 405 -24.66 -24.66 -4.74
CA ILE A 405 -25.11 -26.06 -4.75
C ILE A 405 -25.92 -26.36 -6.03
N GLY A 406 -25.48 -27.36 -6.81
CA GLY A 406 -26.06 -27.78 -8.08
C GLY A 406 -25.04 -27.77 -9.23
N SER A 407 -25.48 -28.16 -10.43
CA SER A 407 -24.69 -27.96 -11.65
C SER A 407 -24.41 -26.47 -11.81
N ALA A 408 -23.15 -26.11 -12.10
CA ALA A 408 -22.85 -24.75 -12.51
C ALA A 408 -23.82 -24.37 -13.64
N PRO A 409 -24.47 -23.20 -13.60
CA PRO A 409 -24.99 -22.64 -14.83
C PRO A 409 -23.82 -22.65 -15.82
N THR A 410 -24.02 -23.22 -17.01
CA THR A 410 -23.24 -22.80 -18.18
C THR A 410 -23.13 -21.28 -18.13
N PRO A 411 -21.94 -20.68 -18.32
CA PRO A 411 -21.75 -19.26 -18.06
C PRO A 411 -22.83 -18.46 -18.79
N GLN A 412 -23.70 -17.83 -18.01
CA GLN A 412 -24.72 -16.86 -18.45
C GLN A 412 -24.95 -15.88 -17.29
N PRO A 413 -25.37 -14.64 -17.59
CA PRO A 413 -24.57 -13.43 -17.43
C PRO A 413 -25.11 -12.58 -16.28
N GLY A 414 -24.23 -11.96 -15.50
CA GLY A 414 -24.66 -11.15 -14.36
C GLY A 414 -23.63 -10.21 -13.74
N GLY A 415 -22.42 -10.11 -14.28
CA GLY A 415 -21.45 -9.08 -13.91
C GLY A 415 -20.75 -8.67 -15.18
N VAL A 416 -20.76 -7.37 -15.50
CA VAL A 416 -20.39 -6.81 -16.80
C VAL A 416 -19.19 -7.53 -17.43
N SER A 417 -19.42 -8.29 -18.50
CA SER A 417 -18.35 -8.98 -19.23
C SER A 417 -18.01 -8.22 -20.50
N ARG A 418 -18.99 -7.56 -21.14
CA ARG A 418 -18.82 -6.89 -22.42
C ARG A 418 -19.21 -5.41 -22.41
N VAL A 419 -18.25 -4.53 -22.68
CA VAL A 419 -18.43 -3.08 -22.70
C VAL A 419 -18.14 -2.50 -24.09
N TYR A 420 -19.01 -1.62 -24.59
CA TYR A 420 -18.74 -0.85 -25.81
C TYR A 420 -18.45 0.61 -25.49
N HIS A 421 -17.30 1.10 -25.92
CA HIS A 421 -16.87 2.48 -25.69
C HIS A 421 -17.08 3.33 -26.95
N ILE A 422 -17.70 4.50 -26.82
CA ILE A 422 -17.87 5.48 -27.92
C ILE A 422 -17.38 6.84 -27.45
N GLY A 423 -16.47 7.45 -28.21
CA GLY A 423 -15.81 8.69 -27.81
C GLY A 423 -14.60 9.03 -28.67
N ASN A 424 -13.59 9.62 -28.04
CA ASN A 424 -12.36 10.05 -28.68
C ASN A 424 -11.11 9.63 -27.88
N SER A 425 -9.98 10.31 -28.11
CA SER A 425 -8.70 10.00 -27.47
C SER A 425 -8.74 10.05 -25.93
N LEU A 426 -9.67 10.78 -25.31
CA LEU A 426 -9.81 10.72 -23.84
C LEU A 426 -10.42 9.40 -23.37
N THR A 427 -11.29 8.77 -24.17
CA THR A 427 -11.77 7.40 -23.86
C THR A 427 -10.63 6.39 -24.01
N ASP A 428 -9.71 6.57 -24.95
CA ASP A 428 -8.53 5.69 -25.07
C ASP A 428 -7.55 5.82 -23.89
N THR A 429 -7.68 6.84 -23.04
CA THR A 429 -6.95 6.99 -21.77
C THR A 429 -7.32 5.88 -20.77
N ILE A 430 -8.39 5.12 -21.00
CA ILE A 430 -8.67 3.86 -20.27
C ILE A 430 -7.50 2.88 -20.38
N ASN A 431 -6.77 2.89 -21.50
CA ASN A 431 -5.77 1.87 -21.87
C ASN A 431 -6.37 0.45 -21.71
N TYR A 432 -7.15 0.02 -22.69
CA TYR A 432 -7.97 -1.19 -22.58
C TYR A 432 -7.19 -2.47 -22.28
N SER A 433 -5.93 -2.56 -22.74
CA SER A 433 -5.06 -3.69 -22.45
C SER A 433 -4.71 -3.76 -20.96
N ALA A 434 -4.39 -2.61 -20.38
CA ALA A 434 -4.08 -2.49 -18.97
C ALA A 434 -5.34 -2.58 -18.10
N MET A 435 -6.49 -2.09 -18.58
CA MET A 435 -7.78 -2.24 -17.90
C MET A 435 -8.17 -3.71 -17.85
N ARG A 436 -7.90 -4.48 -18.92
CA ARG A 436 -8.11 -5.92 -18.92
C ARG A 436 -7.30 -6.60 -17.82
N SER A 437 -6.02 -6.26 -17.67
CA SER A 437 -5.17 -6.77 -16.57
C SER A 437 -5.72 -6.42 -15.19
N LEU A 438 -6.14 -5.17 -14.99
CA LEU A 438 -6.77 -4.70 -13.74
C LEU A 438 -8.03 -5.51 -13.43
N VAL A 439 -8.95 -5.63 -14.38
CA VAL A 439 -10.21 -6.37 -14.20
C VAL A 439 -9.96 -7.86 -13.92
N GLN A 440 -9.03 -8.48 -14.66
CA GLN A 440 -8.67 -9.89 -14.49
C GLN A 440 -8.04 -10.17 -13.12
N SER A 441 -7.24 -9.24 -12.59
CA SER A 441 -6.66 -9.37 -11.25
C SER A 441 -7.72 -9.45 -10.15
N LYS A 442 -8.94 -8.99 -10.42
CA LYS A 442 -10.10 -9.04 -9.53
C LYS A 442 -11.06 -10.19 -9.85
N GLY A 443 -10.64 -11.14 -10.69
CA GLY A 443 -11.42 -12.32 -11.07
C GLY A 443 -12.54 -12.05 -12.07
N ASN A 444 -12.55 -10.87 -12.69
CA ASN A 444 -13.58 -10.46 -13.65
C ASN A 444 -13.08 -10.58 -15.09
N THR A 445 -14.00 -10.56 -16.05
CA THR A 445 -13.70 -10.55 -17.49
C THR A 445 -13.94 -9.17 -18.09
N TYR A 446 -13.07 -8.74 -19.00
CA TYR A 446 -13.24 -7.50 -19.76
C TYR A 446 -13.07 -7.75 -21.27
N ASP A 447 -14.20 -8.04 -21.90
CA ASP A 447 -14.40 -8.07 -23.34
C ASP A 447 -14.86 -6.66 -23.76
N PHE A 448 -14.16 -6.03 -24.70
CA PHE A 448 -14.46 -4.64 -25.05
C PHE A 448 -14.55 -4.45 -26.56
N GLY A 449 -15.45 -3.57 -26.97
CA GLY A 449 -15.41 -2.94 -28.28
C GLY A 449 -15.25 -1.44 -28.14
N ARG A 450 -14.80 -0.77 -29.20
CA ARG A 450 -14.70 0.69 -29.22
C ARG A 450 -15.03 1.26 -30.59
N HIS A 451 -15.49 2.50 -30.62
CA HIS A 451 -15.49 3.38 -31.79
C HIS A 451 -14.97 4.75 -31.38
N MET A 452 -13.74 5.05 -31.79
CA MET A 452 -13.00 6.23 -31.35
C MET A 452 -12.53 7.07 -32.51
N ILE A 453 -12.92 8.33 -32.56
CA ILE A 453 -12.37 9.30 -33.51
C ILE A 453 -11.64 10.39 -32.71
N PRO A 454 -10.31 10.58 -32.85
CA PRO A 454 -9.57 11.57 -32.07
C PRO A 454 -10.19 12.97 -32.17
N GLY A 455 -10.33 13.64 -31.02
CA GLY A 455 -10.95 14.96 -30.90
C GLY A 455 -12.44 15.05 -31.29
N ALA A 456 -13.11 13.93 -31.60
CA ALA A 456 -14.47 13.97 -32.08
C ALA A 456 -15.51 14.04 -30.95
N PRO A 457 -16.52 14.88 -31.10
CA PRO A 457 -17.76 14.86 -30.31
C PRO A 457 -18.71 13.74 -30.77
N LEU A 458 -19.70 13.40 -29.94
CA LEU A 458 -20.61 12.27 -30.21
C LEU A 458 -21.42 12.41 -31.49
N ASP A 459 -21.87 13.62 -31.81
CA ASP A 459 -22.59 13.94 -33.06
C ASP A 459 -21.71 13.69 -34.29
N TRP A 460 -20.44 14.09 -34.23
CA TRP A 460 -19.49 13.84 -35.30
C TRP A 460 -19.24 12.35 -35.52
N ILE A 461 -19.07 11.58 -34.43
CA ILE A 461 -18.91 10.13 -34.52
C ILE A 461 -20.14 9.49 -35.14
N TRP A 462 -21.34 9.96 -34.78
CA TRP A 462 -22.58 9.50 -35.38
C TRP A 462 -22.61 9.74 -36.89
N ASP A 463 -22.22 10.93 -37.35
CA ASP A 463 -22.23 11.30 -38.76
C ASP A 463 -21.07 10.70 -39.58
N HIS A 464 -20.04 10.15 -38.92
CA HIS A 464 -18.88 9.49 -39.54
C HIS A 464 -18.74 8.02 -39.09
N PRO A 465 -19.73 7.17 -39.43
CA PRO A 465 -19.90 5.83 -38.87
C PRO A 465 -18.79 4.80 -39.21
N ASP A 466 -17.94 5.11 -40.17
CA ASP A 466 -16.90 4.23 -40.75
C ASP A 466 -15.46 4.75 -40.54
N SER A 467 -15.31 5.77 -39.71
CA SER A 467 -14.05 6.47 -39.48
C SER A 467 -13.45 6.21 -38.10
N GLY A 468 -12.14 6.44 -37.93
CA GLY A 468 -11.45 6.31 -36.65
C GLY A 468 -11.01 4.88 -36.33
N PHE A 469 -11.02 4.54 -35.05
CA PHE A 469 -10.49 3.29 -34.52
C PHE A 469 -11.62 2.43 -33.98
N GLN A 470 -11.50 1.13 -34.24
CA GLN A 470 -12.44 0.10 -33.79
C GLN A 470 -11.70 -1.10 -33.22
N GLU A 471 -12.43 -1.96 -32.52
CA GLU A 471 -11.89 -3.21 -31.97
C GLU A 471 -12.58 -4.42 -32.62
N ALA A 472 -11.79 -5.39 -33.07
CA ALA A 472 -12.32 -6.66 -33.55
C ALA A 472 -12.83 -7.52 -32.38
N PRO A 473 -13.90 -8.32 -32.56
CA PRO A 473 -14.67 -8.53 -33.79
C PRO A 473 -15.83 -7.53 -33.99
N TYR A 474 -16.01 -6.57 -33.08
CA TYR A 474 -17.21 -5.74 -33.01
C TYR A 474 -17.30 -4.68 -34.10
N GLY A 475 -16.16 -4.08 -34.42
CA GLY A 475 -16.09 -2.99 -35.38
C GLY A 475 -16.79 -1.71 -34.89
N TYR A 476 -17.15 -0.83 -35.83
CA TYR A 476 -17.80 0.45 -35.57
C TYR A 476 -19.25 0.34 -35.04
N TYR A 477 -19.75 1.44 -34.48
CA TYR A 477 -21.05 1.49 -33.80
C TYR A 477 -22.24 0.98 -34.64
N PRO A 478 -22.35 1.22 -35.97
CA PRO A 478 -23.50 0.75 -36.75
C PRO A 478 -23.53 -0.78 -36.87
N ASN A 479 -22.38 -1.44 -36.73
CA ASN A 479 -22.30 -2.89 -36.65
C ASN A 479 -22.40 -3.36 -35.20
N ALA A 480 -21.60 -2.78 -34.31
CA ALA A 480 -21.45 -3.22 -32.93
C ALA A 480 -22.75 -3.16 -32.13
N LEU A 481 -23.46 -2.03 -32.15
CA LEU A 481 -24.64 -1.81 -31.30
C LEU A 481 -25.84 -2.70 -31.66
N PRO A 482 -26.24 -2.87 -32.93
CA PRO A 482 -27.38 -3.72 -33.27
C PRO A 482 -27.04 -5.22 -33.33
N ASN A 483 -25.79 -5.60 -33.63
CA ASN A 483 -25.45 -7.02 -33.91
C ASN A 483 -24.88 -7.77 -32.70
N TYR A 484 -24.44 -7.07 -31.66
CA TYR A 484 -23.86 -7.68 -30.46
C TYR A 484 -24.68 -7.35 -29.21
N THR A 485 -24.54 -8.22 -28.21
CA THR A 485 -25.16 -8.02 -26.88
C THR A 485 -24.16 -7.36 -25.96
N TRP A 486 -24.57 -6.27 -25.30
CA TRP A 486 -23.72 -5.44 -24.46
C TRP A 486 -24.23 -5.39 -23.02
N ASP A 487 -23.32 -5.57 -22.06
CA ASP A 487 -23.65 -5.36 -20.65
C ASP A 487 -23.61 -3.86 -20.31
N ALA A 488 -22.67 -3.14 -20.91
CA ALA A 488 -22.55 -1.70 -20.77
C ALA A 488 -22.14 -1.00 -22.07
N VAL A 489 -22.58 0.25 -22.22
CA VAL A 489 -22.13 1.16 -23.29
C VAL A 489 -21.74 2.48 -22.63
N THR A 490 -20.55 2.99 -22.93
CA THR A 490 -20.09 4.28 -22.41
C THR A 490 -20.01 5.30 -23.53
N LEU A 491 -20.59 6.47 -23.30
CA LEU A 491 -20.67 7.58 -24.24
C LEU A 491 -19.87 8.75 -23.67
N GLN A 492 -18.84 9.19 -24.39
CA GLN A 492 -18.03 10.34 -24.00
C GLN A 492 -18.53 11.60 -24.73
N PRO A 493 -19.34 12.46 -24.08
CA PRO A 493 -19.59 13.81 -24.58
C PRO A 493 -18.28 14.60 -24.68
N PHE A 494 -18.21 15.53 -25.62
CA PHE A 494 -17.02 16.35 -25.84
C PHE A 494 -17.42 17.59 -26.62
N ASP A 495 -16.92 18.77 -26.23
CA ASP A 495 -16.90 19.96 -27.08
C ASP A 495 -18.24 20.39 -27.71
N ARG A 496 -19.34 20.13 -27.01
CA ARG A 496 -20.71 20.46 -27.42
C ARG A 496 -21.51 21.09 -26.29
N GLY A 497 -22.63 21.70 -26.65
CA GLY A 497 -23.61 22.18 -25.67
C GLY A 497 -24.46 21.03 -25.14
N LEU A 498 -25.11 21.28 -24.00
CA LEU A 498 -25.88 20.27 -23.27
C LEU A 498 -26.96 19.58 -24.12
N GLU A 499 -27.69 20.33 -24.94
CA GLU A 499 -28.75 19.79 -25.81
C GLU A 499 -28.18 18.93 -26.95
N ASP A 500 -27.07 19.36 -27.55
CA ASP A 500 -26.40 18.63 -28.63
C ASP A 500 -25.86 17.29 -28.13
N ASP A 501 -25.16 17.29 -26.99
CA ASP A 501 -24.64 16.06 -26.38
C ASP A 501 -25.77 15.16 -25.89
N THR A 502 -26.85 15.71 -25.33
CA THR A 502 -28.04 14.94 -24.95
C THR A 502 -28.63 14.24 -26.17
N THR A 503 -28.79 14.98 -27.28
CA THR A 503 -29.35 14.46 -28.53
C THR A 503 -28.45 13.39 -29.14
N ALA A 504 -27.14 13.64 -29.21
CA ALA A 504 -26.17 12.72 -29.78
C ALA A 504 -26.07 11.43 -28.96
N ALA A 505 -25.93 11.52 -27.63
CA ALA A 505 -25.91 10.36 -26.75
C ALA A 505 -27.19 9.54 -26.89
N LYS A 506 -28.36 10.18 -26.94
CA LYS A 506 -29.64 9.50 -27.12
C LYS A 506 -29.71 8.71 -28.43
N LYS A 507 -29.14 9.19 -29.54
CA LYS A 507 -29.09 8.44 -30.81
C LYS A 507 -28.39 7.08 -30.66
N PHE A 508 -27.27 7.03 -29.94
CA PHE A 508 -26.57 5.77 -29.67
C PHE A 508 -27.37 4.83 -28.76
N ILE A 509 -28.02 5.36 -27.72
CA ILE A 509 -28.91 4.58 -26.84
C ILE A 509 -30.11 4.04 -27.64
N ASP A 510 -30.69 4.85 -28.53
CA ASP A 510 -31.79 4.48 -29.42
C ASP A 510 -31.38 3.36 -30.38
N LEU A 511 -30.17 3.41 -30.93
CA LEU A 511 -29.65 2.37 -31.82
C LEU A 511 -29.37 1.06 -31.07
N ALA A 512 -28.71 1.12 -29.92
CA ALA A 512 -28.36 -0.07 -29.13
C ALA A 512 -29.59 -0.89 -28.73
N ARG A 513 -30.71 -0.22 -28.39
CA ARG A 513 -31.95 -0.90 -27.98
C ARG A 513 -32.74 -1.54 -29.11
N GLN A 514 -32.44 -1.23 -30.37
CA GLN A 514 -33.11 -1.89 -31.50
C GLN A 514 -32.92 -3.41 -31.44
N ARG A 515 -31.83 -3.85 -30.81
CA ARG A 515 -31.63 -5.23 -30.38
C ARG A 515 -32.29 -5.48 -29.02
N THR A 516 -33.31 -6.34 -28.97
CA THR A 516 -34.00 -6.71 -27.72
C THR A 516 -33.09 -7.32 -26.65
N ALA A 517 -32.00 -7.99 -27.06
CA ALA A 517 -30.98 -8.52 -26.14
C ALA A 517 -30.23 -7.42 -25.36
N ASN A 518 -30.26 -6.18 -25.83
CA ASN A 518 -29.68 -5.01 -25.15
C ASN A 518 -30.69 -4.27 -24.24
N SER A 519 -31.86 -4.87 -23.98
CA SER A 519 -32.86 -4.27 -23.07
C SER A 519 -32.35 -4.03 -21.65
N ASN A 520 -31.34 -4.80 -21.22
CA ASN A 520 -30.70 -4.70 -19.90
C ASN A 520 -29.32 -4.02 -19.92
N THR A 521 -28.90 -3.46 -21.06
CA THR A 521 -27.62 -2.74 -21.18
C THR A 521 -27.60 -1.53 -20.24
N GLN A 522 -26.52 -1.38 -19.49
CA GLN A 522 -26.28 -0.19 -18.67
C GLN A 522 -25.58 0.88 -19.50
N PHE A 523 -26.21 2.03 -19.68
CA PHE A 523 -25.60 3.17 -20.37
C PHE A 523 -24.89 4.08 -19.35
N TYR A 524 -23.70 4.53 -19.71
CA TYR A 524 -22.91 5.47 -18.93
C TYR A 524 -22.53 6.70 -19.75
N ILE A 525 -22.61 7.87 -19.14
CA ILE A 525 -21.89 9.05 -19.58
C ILE A 525 -20.49 9.01 -18.97
N PHE A 526 -19.46 9.11 -19.81
CA PHE A 526 -18.10 9.28 -19.35
C PHE A 526 -17.86 10.77 -19.07
N SER A 527 -17.92 11.14 -17.79
CA SER A 527 -17.53 12.46 -17.33
C SER A 527 -16.01 12.53 -17.23
N HIS A 528 -15.41 13.19 -18.22
CA HIS A 528 -13.96 13.42 -18.26
C HIS A 528 -13.60 14.63 -17.38
N TRP A 529 -12.45 15.24 -17.63
CA TRP A 529 -11.82 16.25 -16.78
C TRP A 529 -11.59 17.58 -17.49
N MET A 530 -11.19 18.60 -16.72
CA MET A 530 -10.87 19.94 -17.24
C MET A 530 -9.60 19.96 -18.08
N ARG A 531 -9.60 20.74 -19.16
CA ARG A 531 -8.41 21.01 -19.99
C ARG A 531 -7.50 22.04 -19.31
N LYS A 532 -6.19 21.99 -19.59
CA LYS A 532 -5.28 23.09 -19.27
C LYS A 532 -5.59 24.31 -20.15
N ASN A 533 -5.36 25.49 -19.60
CA ASN A 533 -5.34 26.73 -20.37
C ASN A 533 -4.24 26.69 -21.43
N SER A 534 -4.32 27.56 -22.44
CA SER A 534 -3.34 27.64 -23.52
C SER A 534 -1.92 28.00 -23.03
N ASP A 535 -1.80 28.63 -21.86
CA ASP A 535 -0.53 28.89 -21.18
C ASP A 535 -0.01 27.71 -20.35
N GLY A 536 -0.72 26.58 -20.36
CA GLY A 536 -0.39 25.36 -19.61
C GLY A 536 -0.86 25.37 -18.16
N THR A 537 -1.48 26.45 -17.67
CA THR A 537 -1.99 26.54 -16.30
C THR A 537 -3.34 25.84 -16.15
N LEU A 538 -3.65 25.39 -14.93
CA LEU A 538 -4.96 24.86 -14.58
C LEU A 538 -5.20 24.97 -13.07
N ASP A 539 -6.14 25.82 -12.67
CA ASP A 539 -6.76 25.74 -11.35
C ASP A 539 -7.96 24.79 -11.44
N TYR A 540 -7.70 23.52 -11.16
CA TYR A 540 -8.71 22.48 -11.31
C TYR A 540 -9.93 22.71 -10.41
N ASP A 541 -9.76 23.29 -9.22
CA ASP A 541 -10.87 23.49 -8.28
C ASP A 541 -11.82 24.56 -8.82
N ALA A 542 -11.26 25.70 -9.23
CA ALA A 542 -12.03 26.79 -9.80
C ALA A 542 -12.68 26.40 -11.14
N ALA A 543 -11.96 25.64 -11.97
CA ALA A 543 -12.45 25.20 -13.27
C ALA A 543 -13.56 24.15 -13.16
N TRP A 544 -13.35 23.10 -12.36
CA TRP A 544 -14.30 21.97 -12.23
C TRP A 544 -15.60 22.35 -11.54
N LEU A 545 -15.53 23.25 -10.55
CA LEU A 545 -16.69 23.70 -9.76
C LEU A 545 -17.40 24.92 -10.34
N ARG A 546 -16.94 25.44 -11.48
CA ARG A 546 -17.62 26.54 -12.18
C ARG A 546 -19.01 26.10 -12.62
N GLN A 547 -19.96 27.02 -12.58
CA GLN A 547 -21.33 26.76 -13.04
C GLN A 547 -21.41 26.75 -14.56
N TYR A 548 -22.12 25.77 -15.13
CA TYR A 548 -22.43 25.71 -16.54
C TYR A 548 -23.32 26.89 -16.96
N THR A 549 -22.91 27.62 -18.00
CA THR A 549 -23.60 28.84 -18.44
C THR A 549 -24.61 28.60 -19.57
N GLY A 550 -24.71 27.36 -20.07
CA GLY A 550 -25.49 27.05 -21.27
C GLY A 550 -24.77 27.31 -22.59
N GLY A 551 -23.53 27.79 -22.54
CA GLY A 551 -22.73 28.18 -23.71
C GLY A 551 -21.46 27.37 -23.93
N TYR A 552 -20.77 27.68 -25.02
CA TYR A 552 -19.45 27.15 -25.34
C TYR A 552 -18.37 28.14 -24.88
N ASP A 553 -18.25 28.30 -23.56
CA ASP A 553 -17.34 29.22 -22.87
C ASP A 553 -16.36 28.48 -21.92
N GLY A 554 -16.14 27.20 -22.23
CA GLY A 554 -15.36 26.26 -21.43
C GLY A 554 -16.06 25.78 -20.16
N THR A 555 -17.35 26.10 -19.95
CA THR A 555 -18.13 25.51 -18.86
C THR A 555 -18.82 24.20 -19.26
N ASN A 556 -18.83 23.83 -20.54
CA ASN A 556 -19.43 22.60 -21.06
C ASN A 556 -18.61 21.32 -20.76
N GLU A 557 -17.77 21.36 -19.74
CA GLU A 557 -16.95 20.25 -19.22
C GLU A 557 -16.88 20.29 -17.68
N THR A 558 -17.71 21.10 -17.02
CA THR A 558 -17.75 21.25 -15.56
C THR A 558 -18.52 20.13 -14.89
N LYS A 559 -18.40 20.03 -13.56
CA LYS A 559 -19.13 19.05 -12.76
C LYS A 559 -20.64 19.10 -12.99
N ASP A 560 -21.24 20.28 -12.93
CA ASP A 560 -22.68 20.46 -13.07
C ASP A 560 -23.15 20.21 -14.51
N TYR A 561 -22.35 20.52 -15.53
CA TYR A 561 -22.64 20.13 -16.91
C TYR A 561 -22.93 18.63 -17.06
N TYR A 562 -22.06 17.77 -16.52
CA TYR A 562 -22.27 16.32 -16.61
C TYR A 562 -23.47 15.84 -15.80
N GLN A 563 -23.72 16.45 -14.64
CA GLN A 563 -24.90 16.14 -13.82
C GLN A 563 -26.19 16.49 -14.56
N ASP A 564 -26.23 17.65 -15.20
CA ASP A 564 -27.36 18.11 -16.02
C ASP A 564 -27.53 17.23 -17.26
N LEU A 565 -26.44 16.81 -17.90
CA LEU A 565 -26.49 15.89 -19.06
C LEU A 565 -27.11 14.54 -18.69
N VAL A 566 -26.69 13.96 -17.57
CA VAL A 566 -27.28 12.70 -17.07
C VAL A 566 -28.75 12.89 -16.69
N ALA A 567 -29.10 14.01 -16.04
CA ALA A 567 -30.48 14.33 -15.70
C ALA A 567 -31.37 14.49 -16.95
N ASN A 568 -30.90 15.22 -17.96
CA ASN A 568 -31.59 15.41 -19.24
C ASN A 568 -31.76 14.09 -19.99
N LEU A 569 -30.73 13.24 -20.03
CA LEU A 569 -30.85 11.92 -20.64
C LEU A 569 -31.87 11.06 -19.88
N ARG A 570 -31.85 11.03 -18.55
CA ARG A 570 -32.83 10.27 -17.75
C ARG A 570 -34.26 10.73 -18.01
N SER A 571 -34.51 12.03 -18.15
CA SER A 571 -35.86 12.54 -18.46
C SER A 571 -36.36 12.11 -19.84
N GLN A 572 -35.44 11.92 -20.80
CA GLN A 572 -35.76 11.48 -22.17
C GLN A 572 -35.67 9.96 -22.40
N THR A 573 -35.18 9.21 -21.42
CA THR A 573 -34.90 7.76 -21.54
C THR A 573 -35.61 6.91 -20.49
N GLY A 574 -36.75 7.38 -19.96
CA GLY A 574 -37.56 6.65 -18.97
C GLY A 574 -38.08 5.28 -19.41
N PHE A 575 -37.96 4.95 -20.71
CA PHE A 575 -38.26 3.61 -21.24
C PHE A 575 -37.13 2.59 -21.00
N LEU A 576 -35.94 3.00 -20.55
CA LEU A 576 -34.84 2.08 -20.27
C LEU A 576 -35.09 1.29 -18.99
N ALA A 577 -34.73 0.00 -18.98
CA ALA A 577 -34.81 -0.83 -17.78
C ALA A 577 -33.84 -0.37 -16.67
N LYS A 578 -32.72 0.25 -17.06
CA LYS A 578 -31.72 0.84 -16.18
C LYS A 578 -31.54 2.32 -16.52
N PRO A 579 -31.53 3.23 -15.52
CA PRO A 579 -31.30 4.63 -15.78
C PRO A 579 -29.88 4.85 -16.32
N VAL A 580 -29.68 5.90 -17.13
CA VAL A 580 -28.33 6.33 -17.53
C VAL A 580 -27.53 6.68 -16.27
N LEU A 581 -26.31 6.14 -16.17
CA LEU A 581 -25.36 6.38 -15.09
C LEU A 581 -24.17 7.21 -15.58
N MET A 582 -23.21 7.50 -14.71
CA MET A 582 -22.00 8.26 -15.02
C MET A 582 -20.77 7.53 -14.53
N VAL A 583 -19.69 7.54 -15.31
CA VAL A 583 -18.33 7.23 -14.86
C VAL A 583 -17.67 8.58 -14.48
N PRO A 584 -17.49 8.90 -13.19
CA PRO A 584 -17.18 10.26 -12.73
C PRO A 584 -15.67 10.52 -12.62
N VAL A 585 -14.93 10.43 -13.74
CA VAL A 585 -13.46 10.59 -13.71
C VAL A 585 -13.06 12.01 -13.33
N GLY A 586 -13.81 13.02 -13.77
CA GLY A 586 -13.56 14.41 -13.39
C GLY A 586 -13.68 14.68 -11.88
N ASP A 587 -14.66 14.04 -11.20
CA ASP A 587 -14.79 14.09 -9.74
C ASP A 587 -13.65 13.33 -9.03
N VAL A 588 -13.19 12.21 -9.59
CA VAL A 588 -12.01 11.49 -9.07
C VAL A 588 -10.75 12.34 -9.17
N LEU A 589 -10.53 13.02 -10.29
CA LEU A 589 -9.39 13.94 -10.47
C LEU A 589 -9.49 15.15 -9.54
N TYR A 590 -10.71 15.64 -9.27
CA TYR A 590 -10.93 16.66 -8.23
C TYR A 590 -10.49 16.16 -6.85
N GLU A 591 -10.92 14.98 -6.43
CA GLU A 591 -10.52 14.40 -5.14
C GLU A 591 -9.01 14.13 -5.07
N LEU A 592 -8.41 13.59 -6.13
CA LEU A 592 -6.96 13.43 -6.22
C LEU A 592 -6.24 14.78 -6.07
N ASN A 593 -6.75 15.85 -6.69
CA ASN A 593 -6.20 17.19 -6.50
C ASN A 593 -6.24 17.64 -5.02
N GLN A 594 -7.35 17.35 -4.33
CA GLN A 594 -7.48 17.65 -2.90
C GLN A 594 -6.48 16.85 -2.05
N ARG A 595 -6.33 15.55 -2.33
CA ARG A 595 -5.34 14.67 -1.66
C ARG A 595 -3.92 15.16 -1.86
N MET A 596 -3.56 15.53 -3.07
CA MET A 596 -2.24 16.09 -3.39
C MET A 596 -1.97 17.38 -2.60
N LYS A 597 -2.95 18.29 -2.50
CA LYS A 597 -2.85 19.51 -1.67
C LYS A 597 -2.66 19.20 -0.18
N ARG A 598 -3.19 18.07 0.30
CA ARG A 598 -3.01 17.55 1.67
C ARG A 598 -1.74 16.71 1.85
N GLY A 599 -0.97 16.44 0.79
CA GLY A 599 0.21 15.58 0.83
C GLY A 599 -0.11 14.08 0.98
N GLU A 600 -1.33 13.67 0.66
CA GLU A 600 -1.84 12.30 0.81
C GLU A 600 -1.54 11.42 -0.42
N LEU A 601 -1.05 12.01 -1.52
CA LEU A 601 -0.65 11.28 -2.73
C LEU A 601 0.88 11.31 -2.91
N PRO A 602 1.59 10.17 -2.74
CA PRO A 602 3.06 10.15 -2.74
C PRO A 602 3.66 10.71 -4.04
N GLY A 603 4.47 11.76 -3.94
CA GLY A 603 5.19 12.37 -5.08
C GLY A 603 4.39 13.40 -5.90
N TYR A 604 3.15 13.71 -5.51
CA TYR A 604 2.28 14.63 -6.23
C TYR A 604 1.78 15.77 -5.33
N SER A 605 1.82 16.99 -5.84
CA SER A 605 1.37 18.21 -5.17
C SER A 605 0.17 18.88 -5.85
N ASN A 606 -0.09 18.56 -7.13
CA ASN A 606 -1.26 19.04 -7.85
C ASN A 606 -1.61 18.15 -9.06
N VAL A 607 -2.88 18.16 -9.45
CA VAL A 607 -3.44 17.25 -10.48
C VAL A 607 -2.85 17.47 -11.87
N THR A 608 -2.26 18.63 -12.16
CA THR A 608 -1.67 18.90 -13.48
C THR A 608 -0.47 17.99 -13.79
N GLN A 609 0.12 17.38 -12.77
CA GLN A 609 1.18 16.37 -12.87
C GLN A 609 0.67 15.01 -13.41
N LEU A 610 -0.65 14.81 -13.49
CA LEU A 610 -1.25 13.64 -14.12
C LEU A 610 -1.50 13.82 -15.63
N TYR A 611 -1.18 14.99 -16.18
CA TYR A 611 -1.40 15.31 -17.59
C TYR A 611 -0.12 15.10 -18.39
N ALA A 612 -0.23 14.39 -19.51
CA ALA A 612 0.82 14.27 -20.50
C ALA A 612 0.93 15.53 -21.37
N ASP A 613 -0.21 16.16 -21.68
CA ASP A 613 -0.26 17.39 -22.47
C ASP A 613 -1.35 18.36 -21.95
N GLY A 614 -1.98 19.14 -22.84
CA GLY A 614 -3.06 20.06 -22.49
C GLY A 614 -4.36 19.37 -22.04
N ILE A 615 -4.56 18.10 -22.38
CA ILE A 615 -5.79 17.37 -22.08
C ILE A 615 -5.59 15.87 -21.83
N HIS A 616 -4.64 15.19 -22.46
CA HIS A 616 -4.41 13.77 -22.24
C HIS A 616 -3.69 13.52 -20.93
N LEU A 617 -4.01 12.41 -20.27
CA LEU A 617 -3.37 11.99 -19.03
C LEU A 617 -2.17 11.08 -19.29
N ASN A 618 -1.15 11.17 -18.43
CA ASN A 618 -0.04 10.23 -18.39
C ASN A 618 -0.49 8.88 -17.79
N ASN A 619 0.44 7.92 -17.71
CA ASN A 619 0.17 6.59 -17.19
C ASN A 619 -0.51 6.55 -15.81
N VAL A 620 -0.20 7.51 -14.91
CA VAL A 620 -0.83 7.60 -13.58
C VAL A 620 -2.28 8.08 -13.67
N GLY A 621 -2.57 9.08 -14.50
CA GLY A 621 -3.96 9.50 -14.75
C GLY A 621 -4.75 8.46 -15.56
N GLN A 622 -4.10 7.67 -16.42
CA GLN A 622 -4.70 6.49 -17.08
C GLN A 622 -5.13 5.44 -16.05
N LEU A 623 -4.28 5.14 -15.05
CA LEU A 623 -4.64 4.24 -13.95
C LEU A 623 -5.87 4.76 -13.19
N ALA A 624 -5.89 6.06 -12.83
CA ALA A 624 -7.05 6.66 -12.15
C ALA A 624 -8.33 6.57 -12.99
N THR A 625 -8.23 6.81 -14.31
CA THR A 625 -9.33 6.68 -15.26
C THR A 625 -9.86 5.25 -15.28
N ALA A 626 -8.99 4.26 -15.51
CA ALA A 626 -9.37 2.86 -15.60
C ALA A 626 -9.91 2.29 -14.29
N ALA A 627 -9.34 2.68 -13.15
CA ALA A 627 -9.86 2.32 -11.84
C ALA A 627 -11.26 2.88 -11.61
N THR A 628 -11.54 4.10 -12.08
CA THR A 628 -12.88 4.71 -12.02
C THR A 628 -13.88 3.95 -12.90
N PHE A 629 -13.48 3.58 -14.11
CA PHE A 629 -14.28 2.72 -14.99
C PHE A 629 -14.55 1.37 -14.32
N TYR A 630 -13.53 0.72 -13.77
CA TYR A 630 -13.69 -0.54 -13.04
C TYR A 630 -14.69 -0.38 -11.89
N ALA A 631 -14.46 0.61 -11.02
CA ALA A 631 -15.27 0.82 -9.83
C ALA A 631 -16.74 1.09 -10.16
N THR A 632 -17.00 1.81 -11.23
CA THR A 632 -18.35 2.16 -11.68
C THR A 632 -19.02 0.98 -12.41
N VAL A 633 -18.35 0.41 -13.41
CA VAL A 633 -18.92 -0.62 -14.29
C VAL A 633 -19.12 -1.95 -13.56
N TYR A 634 -18.15 -2.34 -12.73
CA TYR A 634 -18.22 -3.57 -11.93
C TYR A 634 -18.80 -3.35 -10.53
N LYS A 635 -19.09 -2.09 -10.15
CA LYS A 635 -19.64 -1.72 -8.85
C LYS A 635 -18.82 -2.27 -7.68
N ALA A 636 -17.50 -2.20 -7.79
CA ALA A 636 -16.57 -2.89 -6.92
C ALA A 636 -15.34 -2.05 -6.58
N ASN A 637 -14.83 -2.20 -5.36
CA ASN A 637 -13.63 -1.49 -4.93
C ASN A 637 -12.38 -1.95 -5.73
N PRO A 638 -11.63 -1.05 -6.38
CA PRO A 638 -10.42 -1.39 -7.12
C PRO A 638 -9.22 -1.74 -6.23
N ALA A 639 -9.29 -1.56 -4.90
CA ALA A 639 -8.20 -1.83 -3.97
C ALA A 639 -7.58 -3.22 -4.17
N GLY A 640 -6.25 -3.26 -4.23
CA GLY A 640 -5.46 -4.47 -4.47
C GLY A 640 -5.56 -5.05 -5.89
N ALA A 641 -6.08 -4.30 -6.87
CA ALA A 641 -5.98 -4.68 -8.28
C ALA A 641 -4.54 -4.51 -8.81
N SER A 642 -4.20 -5.27 -9.85
CA SER A 642 -2.93 -5.12 -10.56
C SER A 642 -2.93 -3.86 -11.42
N TYR A 643 -1.79 -3.17 -11.42
CA TYR A 643 -1.55 -1.96 -12.21
C TYR A 643 -0.31 -2.06 -13.11
N ALA A 644 0.37 -3.21 -13.16
CA ALA A 644 1.67 -3.37 -13.84
C ALA A 644 1.63 -3.05 -15.35
N SER A 645 0.46 -3.16 -16.00
CA SER A 645 0.30 -2.80 -17.42
C SER A 645 0.15 -1.29 -17.67
N TYR A 646 0.09 -0.49 -16.60
CA TYR A 646 0.13 0.98 -16.63
C TYR A 646 1.53 1.52 -16.25
N ASP A 647 2.53 0.66 -16.07
CA ASP A 647 3.89 1.10 -15.71
C ASP A 647 4.58 1.85 -16.86
N ILE A 648 5.69 2.55 -16.59
CA ILE A 648 6.36 3.47 -17.53
C ILE A 648 6.56 2.84 -18.92
N VAL A 649 5.93 3.40 -19.96
CA VAL A 649 6.09 2.92 -21.36
C VAL A 649 7.07 3.81 -22.15
N GLY A 650 7.80 4.69 -21.47
CA GLY A 650 8.89 5.48 -22.07
C GLY A 650 8.46 6.81 -22.67
N GLY A 651 7.30 7.36 -22.28
CA GLY A 651 6.95 8.75 -22.56
C GLY A 651 7.62 9.72 -21.58
N SER A 652 8.02 10.91 -22.05
CA SER A 652 8.64 11.95 -21.18
C SER A 652 7.75 12.46 -20.04
N ALA A 653 6.45 12.11 -20.05
CA ALA A 653 5.46 12.47 -19.04
C ALA A 653 5.06 11.30 -18.11
N ASP A 654 5.51 10.07 -18.39
CA ASP A 654 5.20 8.90 -17.59
C ASP A 654 5.98 8.92 -16.27
N ARG A 655 5.40 8.31 -15.24
CA ARG A 655 5.95 8.27 -13.87
C ARG A 655 5.85 6.86 -13.31
N ASP A 656 6.77 6.50 -12.43
CA ASP A 656 6.73 5.19 -11.76
C ASP A 656 5.45 5.05 -10.93
N ILE A 657 4.70 3.97 -11.15
CA ILE A 657 3.53 3.65 -10.34
C ILE A 657 3.96 2.70 -9.22
N THR A 658 4.07 3.23 -8.01
CA THR A 658 4.36 2.42 -6.81
C THR A 658 3.09 1.81 -6.23
N ASP A 659 3.21 0.74 -5.43
CA ASP A 659 2.07 0.14 -4.71
C ASP A 659 1.35 1.17 -3.84
N ALA A 660 2.11 2.04 -3.17
CA ALA A 660 1.56 3.10 -2.32
C ALA A 660 0.78 4.14 -3.14
N LEU A 661 1.31 4.52 -4.32
CA LEU A 661 0.62 5.44 -5.22
C LEU A 661 -0.66 4.81 -5.79
N ALA A 662 -0.59 3.56 -6.26
CA ALA A 662 -1.75 2.84 -6.78
C ALA A 662 -2.83 2.66 -5.71
N ALA A 663 -2.45 2.27 -4.49
CA ALA A 663 -3.37 2.15 -3.37
C ALA A 663 -4.07 3.49 -3.04
N ALA A 664 -3.32 4.59 -2.98
CA ALA A 664 -3.88 5.91 -2.71
C ALA A 664 -4.82 6.40 -3.84
N ILE A 665 -4.54 6.04 -5.10
CA ILE A 665 -5.43 6.29 -6.24
C ILE A 665 -6.70 5.45 -6.12
N TYR A 666 -6.59 4.16 -5.82
CA TYR A 666 -7.74 3.26 -5.66
C TYR A 666 -8.65 3.67 -4.51
N ASP A 667 -8.08 4.12 -3.39
CA ASP A 667 -8.85 4.67 -2.27
C ASP A 667 -9.60 5.94 -2.68
N ALA A 668 -8.94 6.87 -3.39
CA ALA A 668 -9.59 8.09 -3.89
C ALA A 668 -10.74 7.78 -4.85
N VAL A 669 -10.51 6.83 -5.76
CA VAL A 669 -11.55 6.34 -6.69
C VAL A 669 -12.74 5.77 -5.92
N TRP A 670 -12.50 4.91 -4.93
CA TRP A 670 -13.59 4.27 -4.20
C TRP A 670 -14.37 5.25 -3.33
N ASP A 671 -13.68 6.19 -2.68
CA ASP A 671 -14.31 7.23 -1.86
C ASP A 671 -15.23 8.14 -2.68
N VAL A 672 -14.88 8.42 -3.94
CA VAL A 672 -15.77 9.16 -4.86
C VAL A 672 -16.89 8.27 -5.37
N VAL A 673 -16.55 7.13 -5.99
CA VAL A 673 -17.51 6.32 -6.75
C VAL A 673 -18.58 5.68 -5.86
N SER A 674 -18.21 5.21 -4.66
CA SER A 674 -19.13 4.52 -3.74
C SER A 674 -20.28 5.39 -3.24
N VAL A 675 -20.09 6.71 -3.21
CA VAL A 675 -21.11 7.67 -2.76
C VAL A 675 -21.65 8.55 -3.88
N HIS A 676 -21.12 8.45 -5.11
CA HIS A 676 -21.51 9.33 -6.21
C HIS A 676 -22.96 9.04 -6.69
N PRO A 677 -23.87 10.02 -6.69
CA PRO A 677 -25.31 9.79 -6.92
C PRO A 677 -25.65 9.27 -8.33
N TYR A 678 -24.76 9.51 -9.29
CA TYR A 678 -24.91 9.04 -10.67
C TYR A 678 -24.06 7.82 -11.01
N ALA A 679 -23.19 7.34 -10.12
CA ALA A 679 -22.32 6.17 -10.40
C ALA A 679 -23.05 4.83 -10.27
N GLY A 680 -24.14 4.78 -9.48
CA GLY A 680 -24.98 3.60 -9.34
C GLY A 680 -24.35 2.44 -8.57
N VAL A 681 -23.43 2.75 -7.65
CA VAL A 681 -22.73 1.80 -6.76
C VAL A 681 -23.35 1.73 -5.35
N GLN A 682 -24.21 2.69 -5.00
CA GLN A 682 -24.93 2.76 -3.70
C GLN A 682 -25.88 1.59 -3.45
#